data_AF-A0A2G4YVV3-F1
#
_entry.id   AF-A0A2G4YVV3-F1
#
_cell.length_a   1.000
_cell.length_b   1.000
_cell.length_c   1.000
_cell.angle_alpha   90.00
_cell.angle_beta   90.00
_cell.angle_gamma   90.00
#
_symmetry.space_group_name_H-M   'P 1'
#
loop_
_entity.id
_entity.type
_entity.pdbx_description
1 polymer ?
#
loop_
_entity_poly.entity_id
_entity_poly.type
_entity_poly.pdbx_seq_one_letter_code
_entity_poly.pdbx_strand_id
1 'polypeptide(L)'
;MFLGSETIASLIRRFVPDVEFSTRPRFSELIYTDPKKLSRLHRRTALVTFSAHNVYGYAEMLRRQKGGVAVVMGSLSPRTRNKQVELYQNGDVDYLVATDAIGMGLNIGDPDTNEPLGVATDAIGMGLNMDIDHVCFAGTAKFDGRRMRELTPSEVAQIAGRAGRHMNNGTFGCLADSGAYSAGLDDAMVYAVENHQFAPLTVLQWRNTTLDYSHASALIRSLDAVPGRKGLSRTLENIDLAALRQMVEMADIRALAAGPASLKRLWEVCQIPDFRRTSDDEHIRILSEIYRQTSADNGVLDPDWLNSQISPLDRTDGDVDTLSSRIAHIRTWTYISHRAIWFDDAKYWQELTRDIEDRLSDALHESLTHRFVDRRMSVLMRELRLKGSLMANIDTDGSIYVEGHFIGTLEGFQFKEDASAFGEDSKILRAAADKVLSEEIKNKAEELAQAEDGELSLILGDPLTRSTINWRGVAIARVEKGPTALAPKAIVNPTPVLQGDSQALVQARVDRWLANHVGEILAPLFAMQEAVNGAKDGAGKEIITGMARGIAFQMLEKLGTIPRRMIARDFRDVDREGRFQMKQLGIWLGSASLYIPSLLKPAPAQLRLFLWALFNDMDQLPDVPVAGLCTIPIDPKAPRTFYEMSGYRVVGKNAVRLDMLERLANAAREVSLKGPFPADPDLMSLVGTSGDDFTEIMAYLGYVHKEYAPDEAAKIAEARAAKQAAEDQETAAKQAGEDQETAAKQAAEDQEAAAKQAAEDQEAAAKQAAENQDVAAKETVTEETQPTEKTAEPDQKPTEIPTEIPTETPQETPVEAPQEAPVEAPVEAPAEVPVETPQELPTNPVDTAAATPADAKQEEKAEEKAGPEKIFLFSHQPYQATQNRGPRKSFQGKPKPKTTGAPHRGKPQGKPGAGKPNGKSHGKPGMAGRKPQRKAAPIDPHSPFAALAGLKDQLKTKK
;
A
#
# COMPACT_ATOMS: atom_id res chain seq x y z
N MET A 1 8.12 30.55 -59.59
CA MET A 1 7.59 29.17 -59.54
C MET A 1 6.32 29.19 -58.69
N PHE A 2 5.26 28.51 -59.11
CA PHE A 2 4.06 28.30 -58.29
C PHE A 2 3.94 26.82 -57.92
N LEU A 3 3.36 26.53 -56.76
CA LEU A 3 3.19 25.19 -56.21
C LEU A 3 1.76 25.06 -55.69
N GLY A 4 1.11 23.92 -55.92
CA GLY A 4 -0.30 23.71 -55.56
C GLY A 4 -0.94 22.52 -56.28
N SER A 5 -2.25 22.35 -56.12
CA SER A 5 -3.04 21.29 -56.75
C SER A 5 -3.22 21.51 -58.26
N GLU A 6 -3.19 20.44 -59.06
CA GLU A 6 -3.49 20.48 -60.50
C GLU A 6 -4.89 21.04 -60.82
N THR A 7 -5.83 21.00 -59.87
CA THR A 7 -7.19 21.55 -60.02
C THR A 7 -7.25 22.99 -60.53
N ILE A 8 -6.21 23.82 -60.30
CA ILE A 8 -6.16 25.21 -60.78
C ILE A 8 -5.56 25.37 -62.20
N ALA A 9 -4.97 24.32 -62.79
CA ALA A 9 -4.18 24.41 -64.01
C ALA A 9 -4.97 24.93 -65.22
N SER A 10 -6.27 24.61 -65.29
CA SER A 10 -7.21 25.11 -66.31
C SER A 10 -7.36 26.64 -66.31
N LEU A 11 -7.29 27.26 -65.13
CA LEU A 11 -7.37 28.71 -64.94
C LEU A 11 -6.02 29.38 -65.16
N ILE A 12 -4.93 28.79 -64.65
CA ILE A 12 -3.59 29.35 -64.86
C ILE A 12 -3.24 29.38 -66.35
N ARG A 13 -3.50 28.30 -67.11
CA ARG A 13 -3.34 28.27 -68.60
C ARG A 13 -4.16 29.34 -69.32
N ARG A 14 -5.29 29.80 -68.75
CA ARG A 14 -6.15 30.84 -69.34
C ARG A 14 -5.61 32.25 -69.06
N PHE A 15 -4.97 32.48 -67.92
CA PHE A 15 -4.47 33.80 -67.53
C PHE A 15 -3.00 34.04 -67.89
N VAL A 16 -2.22 32.96 -68.05
CA VAL A 16 -0.82 32.97 -68.49
C VAL A 16 -0.68 31.86 -69.55
N PRO A 17 -0.66 32.18 -70.85
CA PRO A 17 -0.62 31.15 -71.90
C PRO A 17 0.66 30.30 -71.88
N ASP A 18 1.80 30.93 -71.65
CA ASP A 18 3.14 30.35 -71.77
C ASP A 18 3.63 29.66 -70.49
N VAL A 19 2.71 29.11 -69.69
CA VAL A 19 3.01 28.56 -68.35
C VAL A 19 3.24 27.05 -68.35
N GLU A 20 4.44 26.65 -67.92
CA GLU A 20 4.83 25.25 -67.74
C GLU A 20 4.22 24.64 -66.47
N PHE A 21 3.89 23.34 -66.52
CA PHE A 21 3.44 22.55 -65.36
C PHE A 21 4.35 21.34 -65.17
N SER A 22 4.95 21.21 -63.99
CA SER A 22 5.64 20.00 -63.56
C SER A 22 4.77 19.29 -62.51
N THR A 23 4.22 18.14 -62.85
CA THR A 23 3.39 17.32 -61.95
C THR A 23 4.25 16.37 -61.13
N ARG A 24 3.92 16.21 -59.84
CA ARG A 24 4.52 15.22 -58.94
C ARG A 24 3.40 14.34 -58.38
N PRO A 25 3.36 13.03 -58.69
CA PRO A 25 2.42 12.12 -58.05
C PRO A 25 2.80 11.92 -56.57
N ARG A 26 1.85 11.47 -55.76
CA ARG A 26 2.08 11.07 -54.38
C ARG A 26 2.93 9.79 -54.35
N PHE A 27 3.90 9.71 -53.43
CA PHE A 27 4.83 8.57 -53.34
C PHE A 27 4.28 7.35 -52.56
N SER A 28 3.32 7.55 -51.66
CA SER A 28 2.68 6.48 -50.90
C SER A 28 1.16 6.49 -51.07
N GLU A 29 0.51 5.36 -50.87
CA GLU A 29 -0.94 5.26 -50.96
C GLU A 29 -1.62 5.91 -49.74
N LEU A 30 -2.90 6.23 -49.88
CA LEU A 30 -3.75 6.75 -48.82
C LEU A 30 -5.02 5.89 -48.80
N ILE A 31 -5.22 5.12 -47.73
CA ILE A 31 -6.18 4.01 -47.68
C ILE A 31 -7.29 4.30 -46.66
N TYR A 32 -8.55 4.17 -47.06
CA TYR A 32 -9.70 4.31 -46.17
C TYR A 32 -9.84 3.11 -45.22
N THR A 33 -10.35 3.36 -44.01
CA THR A 33 -10.59 2.32 -43.00
C THR A 33 -11.88 2.58 -42.23
N ASP A 34 -12.55 1.49 -41.86
CA ASP A 34 -13.85 1.50 -41.16
C ASP A 34 -13.87 2.41 -39.92
N PRO A 35 -15.02 3.02 -39.58
CA PRO A 35 -15.16 3.86 -38.40
C PRO A 35 -14.77 3.17 -37.09
N LYS A 36 -13.95 3.85 -36.28
CA LYS A 36 -13.40 3.31 -35.03
C LYS A 36 -13.87 4.11 -33.81
N LYS A 37 -14.12 3.42 -32.70
CA LYS A 37 -14.34 4.06 -31.39
C LYS A 37 -13.04 4.67 -30.86
N LEU A 38 -13.13 5.72 -30.05
CA LEU A 38 -11.96 6.48 -29.56
C LEU A 38 -10.91 5.58 -28.90
N SER A 39 -11.35 4.60 -28.09
CA SER A 39 -10.48 3.64 -27.40
C SER A 39 -9.73 2.71 -28.34
N ARG A 40 -10.23 2.48 -29.56
CA ARG A 40 -9.67 1.61 -30.61
C ARG A 40 -8.87 2.37 -31.68
N LEU A 41 -8.64 3.68 -31.53
CA LEU A 41 -7.71 4.39 -32.40
C LEU A 41 -6.28 3.84 -32.23
N HIS A 42 -5.55 3.77 -33.36
CA HIS A 42 -4.17 3.33 -33.40
C HIS A 42 -3.22 4.41 -32.87
N ARG A 43 -1.97 4.03 -32.57
CA ARG A 43 -0.89 5.00 -32.31
C ARG A 43 -0.65 5.89 -33.55
N ARG A 44 0.01 7.04 -33.37
CA ARG A 44 0.23 8.04 -34.42
C ARG A 44 -1.06 8.48 -35.14
N THR A 45 -2.18 8.53 -34.40
CA THR A 45 -3.46 9.05 -34.92
C THR A 45 -3.57 10.56 -34.71
N ALA A 46 -3.91 11.29 -35.78
CA ALA A 46 -4.41 12.66 -35.72
C ALA A 46 -5.96 12.65 -35.79
N LEU A 47 -6.62 13.09 -34.73
CA LEU A 47 -8.07 13.23 -34.66
C LEU A 47 -8.46 14.67 -35.01
N VAL A 48 -9.16 14.85 -36.13
CA VAL A 48 -9.47 16.17 -36.70
C VAL A 48 -10.93 16.55 -36.44
N THR A 49 -11.14 17.77 -35.94
CA THR A 49 -12.46 18.34 -35.66
C THR A 49 -12.51 19.86 -35.91
N PHE A 50 -13.70 20.39 -36.19
CA PHE A 50 -13.88 21.74 -36.74
C PHE A 50 -14.40 22.77 -35.70
N SER A 51 -14.22 22.47 -34.42
CA SER A 51 -14.61 23.34 -33.30
C SER A 51 -13.60 23.22 -32.15
N ALA A 52 -13.16 24.36 -31.58
CA ALA A 52 -12.22 24.38 -30.46
C ALA A 52 -12.77 23.67 -29.21
N HIS A 53 -14.08 23.78 -28.96
CA HIS A 53 -14.75 23.04 -27.88
C HIS A 53 -14.59 21.52 -28.06
N ASN A 54 -14.75 21.03 -29.29
CA ASN A 54 -14.54 19.62 -29.60
C ASN A 54 -13.06 19.22 -29.50
N VAL A 55 -12.12 20.11 -29.84
CA VAL A 55 -10.68 19.85 -29.68
C VAL A 55 -10.35 19.56 -28.22
N TYR A 56 -10.73 20.46 -27.30
CA TYR A 56 -10.51 20.25 -25.87
C TYR A 56 -11.28 19.04 -25.32
N GLY A 57 -12.54 18.84 -25.74
CA GLY A 57 -13.34 17.70 -25.31
C GLY A 57 -12.72 16.35 -25.69
N TYR A 58 -12.32 16.17 -26.94
CA TYR A 58 -11.62 14.96 -27.37
C TYR A 58 -10.22 14.83 -26.76
N ALA A 59 -9.53 15.95 -26.47
CA ALA A 59 -8.24 15.93 -25.81
C ALA A 59 -8.34 15.42 -24.36
N GLU A 60 -9.32 15.88 -23.56
CA GLU A 60 -9.58 15.30 -22.23
C GLU A 60 -9.92 13.80 -22.31
N MET A 61 -10.73 13.39 -23.29
CA MET A 61 -11.10 11.98 -23.47
C MET A 61 -9.91 11.10 -23.87
N LEU A 62 -9.01 11.60 -24.74
CA LEU A 62 -7.79 10.87 -25.13
C LEU A 62 -6.77 10.84 -24.01
N ARG A 63 -6.54 11.94 -23.28
CA ARG A 63 -5.70 11.97 -22.08
C ARG A 63 -6.11 10.86 -21.09
N ARG A 64 -7.40 10.79 -20.73
CA ARG A 64 -7.95 9.77 -19.81
C ARG A 64 -7.84 8.33 -20.32
N GLN A 65 -7.80 8.11 -21.64
CA GLN A 65 -7.75 6.75 -22.22
C GLN A 65 -6.35 6.32 -22.68
N LYS A 66 -5.40 7.25 -22.85
CA LYS A 66 -4.12 7.06 -23.54
C LYS A 66 -2.93 7.79 -22.89
N GLY A 67 -3.14 8.48 -21.76
CA GLY A 67 -2.12 9.19 -20.99
C GLY A 67 -1.85 10.63 -21.44
N GLY A 68 -1.65 10.85 -22.73
CA GLY A 68 -1.35 12.19 -23.23
C GLY A 68 -1.71 12.40 -24.70
N VAL A 69 -1.91 13.67 -25.04
CA VAL A 69 -2.32 14.09 -26.38
C VAL A 69 -1.82 15.52 -26.68
N ALA A 70 -1.31 15.73 -27.90
CA ALA A 70 -0.93 17.05 -28.38
C ALA A 70 -2.15 17.79 -28.96
N VAL A 71 -2.16 19.12 -28.86
CA VAL A 71 -3.26 19.97 -29.33
C VAL A 71 -2.78 20.99 -30.37
N VAL A 72 -3.35 20.94 -31.58
CA VAL A 72 -2.96 21.82 -32.70
C VAL A 72 -4.18 22.50 -33.32
N MET A 73 -4.35 23.79 -33.02
CA MET A 73 -5.45 24.63 -33.55
C MET A 73 -4.90 25.81 -34.36
N GLY A 74 -5.72 26.29 -35.29
CA GLY A 74 -5.36 27.44 -36.15
C GLY A 74 -5.15 28.77 -35.41
N SER A 75 -5.69 28.93 -34.20
CA SER A 75 -5.50 30.09 -33.32
C SER A 75 -4.11 30.14 -32.68
N LEU A 76 -3.52 28.98 -32.34
CA LEU A 76 -2.22 28.87 -31.69
C LEU A 76 -1.12 29.55 -32.51
N SER A 77 -0.16 30.19 -31.84
CA SER A 77 0.99 30.80 -32.52
C SER A 77 1.85 29.74 -33.21
N PRO A 78 2.67 30.13 -34.22
CA PRO A 78 3.65 29.23 -34.81
C PRO A 78 4.53 28.58 -33.72
N ARG A 79 4.95 29.34 -32.70
CA ARG A 79 5.77 28.88 -31.58
C ARG A 79 5.09 27.82 -30.71
N THR A 80 3.88 28.10 -30.17
CA THR A 80 3.10 27.11 -29.39
C THR A 80 2.81 25.87 -30.21
N ARG A 81 2.46 26.05 -31.50
CA ARG A 81 2.09 24.99 -32.43
C ARG A 81 3.27 24.08 -32.76
N ASN A 82 4.46 24.64 -32.98
CA ASN A 82 5.69 23.88 -33.20
C ASN A 82 6.04 23.03 -31.96
N LYS A 83 6.04 23.62 -30.76
CA LYS A 83 6.30 22.87 -29.51
C LYS A 83 5.29 21.75 -29.24
N GLN A 84 4.01 21.94 -29.58
CA GLN A 84 2.98 20.88 -29.48
C GLN A 84 3.20 19.76 -30.53
N VAL A 85 3.72 20.08 -31.71
CA VAL A 85 4.09 19.09 -32.74
C VAL A 85 5.36 18.33 -32.39
N GLU A 86 6.35 19.00 -31.81
CA GLU A 86 7.60 18.42 -31.34
C GLU A 86 7.35 17.34 -30.26
N LEU A 87 6.50 17.65 -29.27
CA LEU A 87 6.05 16.73 -28.22
C LEU A 87 5.40 15.45 -28.81
N TYR A 88 4.65 15.60 -29.91
CA TYR A 88 4.15 14.46 -30.69
C TYR A 88 5.28 13.75 -31.45
N GLN A 89 6.12 14.44 -32.23
CA GLN A 89 7.20 13.82 -33.02
C GLN A 89 8.13 12.96 -32.16
N ASN A 90 8.63 13.53 -31.07
CA ASN A 90 9.51 12.89 -30.07
C ASN A 90 8.89 11.63 -29.45
N GLY A 91 7.56 11.51 -29.52
CA GLY A 91 6.81 10.34 -29.03
C GLY A 91 6.52 10.40 -27.54
N ASP A 92 6.55 11.60 -26.95
CA ASP A 92 6.05 11.83 -25.60
C ASP A 92 4.51 11.76 -25.56
N VAL A 93 3.85 11.92 -26.71
CA VAL A 93 2.45 11.51 -26.96
C VAL A 93 2.28 10.80 -28.30
N ASP A 94 1.49 9.71 -28.33
CA ASP A 94 1.14 8.99 -29.57
C ASP A 94 -0.04 9.60 -30.34
N TYR A 95 -0.76 10.56 -29.75
CA TYR A 95 -2.03 11.07 -30.25
C TYR A 95 -2.01 12.60 -30.39
N LEU A 96 -2.79 13.09 -31.34
CA LEU A 96 -2.93 14.50 -31.67
C LEU A 96 -4.42 14.83 -31.88
N VAL A 97 -4.92 15.92 -31.30
CA VAL A 97 -6.25 16.48 -31.64
C VAL A 97 -6.07 17.84 -32.29
N ALA A 98 -6.75 18.05 -33.41
CA ALA A 98 -6.47 19.22 -34.25
C ALA A 98 -7.67 19.76 -35.03
N THR A 99 -7.49 20.97 -35.55
CA THR A 99 -8.37 21.57 -36.57
C THR A 99 -7.81 21.39 -37.98
N ASP A 100 -8.54 21.87 -39.00
CA ASP A 100 -8.09 21.90 -40.39
C ASP A 100 -6.85 22.78 -40.64
N ALA A 101 -6.30 23.41 -39.61
CA ALA A 101 -4.98 24.06 -39.62
C ALA A 101 -3.80 23.10 -39.86
N ILE A 102 -3.99 21.78 -39.74
CA ILE A 102 -2.99 20.79 -40.22
C ILE A 102 -3.12 20.59 -41.73
N GLY A 103 -4.33 20.67 -42.29
CA GLY A 103 -4.53 20.68 -43.75
C GLY A 103 -4.03 21.98 -44.38
N MET A 104 -4.49 23.12 -43.87
CA MET A 104 -4.18 24.47 -44.35
C MET A 104 -2.79 24.92 -43.90
N GLY A 105 -1.83 24.80 -44.83
CA GLY A 105 -0.46 25.22 -44.63
C GLY A 105 -0.29 26.69 -44.29
N LEU A 106 0.29 26.96 -43.13
CA LEU A 106 0.86 28.26 -42.79
C LEU A 106 2.37 28.21 -43.03
N ASN A 107 2.96 29.29 -43.55
CA ASN A 107 4.39 29.31 -43.87
C ASN A 107 5.24 29.21 -42.60
N ILE A 108 6.25 28.36 -42.66
CA ILE A 108 7.34 28.31 -41.68
C ILE A 108 8.48 29.13 -42.28
N GLY A 109 8.89 30.17 -41.56
CA GLY A 109 10.14 30.89 -41.80
C GLY A 109 10.97 30.82 -40.52
N ASP A 110 12.19 30.31 -40.63
CA ASP A 110 13.19 30.42 -39.58
C ASP A 110 13.75 31.86 -39.59
N PRO A 111 13.72 32.62 -38.47
CA PRO A 111 14.27 33.97 -38.43
C PRO A 111 15.80 34.03 -38.51
N ASP A 112 16.51 32.96 -38.13
CA ASP A 112 17.92 33.04 -37.73
C ASP A 112 18.90 32.40 -38.74
N THR A 113 18.42 31.63 -39.72
CA THR A 113 19.28 30.97 -40.74
C THR A 113 19.55 31.84 -41.97
N ASN A 114 20.67 32.57 -41.97
CA ASN A 114 21.15 33.36 -43.12
C ASN A 114 22.09 32.55 -44.05
N GLU A 115 21.64 31.40 -44.57
CA GLU A 115 22.43 30.52 -45.47
C GLU A 115 21.79 30.31 -46.87
N PRO A 116 22.61 30.13 -47.93
CA PRO A 116 22.13 30.07 -49.30
C PRO A 116 21.66 28.66 -49.75
N LEU A 117 20.34 28.43 -49.70
CA LEU A 117 19.55 27.55 -50.58
C LEU A 117 20.24 26.23 -51.04
N GLY A 118 20.40 25.27 -50.13
CA GLY A 118 20.89 23.91 -50.43
C GLY A 118 19.88 22.80 -50.13
N VAL A 119 19.49 22.02 -51.14
CA VAL A 119 18.86 20.68 -51.03
C VAL A 119 17.55 20.60 -50.19
N ALA A 120 16.63 21.54 -50.41
CA ALA A 120 15.29 21.51 -49.83
C ALA A 120 14.41 20.38 -50.43
N THR A 121 14.49 19.16 -49.89
CA THR A 121 13.78 17.98 -50.42
C THR A 121 12.52 17.61 -49.63
N ASP A 122 12.50 17.84 -48.32
CA ASP A 122 11.34 17.54 -47.43
C ASP A 122 10.51 18.77 -47.02
N ALA A 123 10.85 19.97 -47.52
CA ALA A 123 10.21 21.24 -47.12
C ALA A 123 8.96 21.61 -47.94
N ILE A 124 8.69 20.93 -49.06
CA ILE A 124 7.69 21.37 -50.06
C ILE A 124 6.32 20.75 -49.76
N GLY A 125 5.78 21.11 -48.59
CA GLY A 125 4.54 20.54 -48.05
C GLY A 125 3.76 21.49 -47.15
N MET A 126 3.87 22.81 -47.37
CA MET A 126 3.24 23.93 -46.63
C MET A 126 2.35 23.48 -45.45
N GLY A 127 2.87 23.62 -44.23
CA GLY A 127 2.28 23.07 -43.02
C GLY A 127 3.35 22.48 -42.10
N LEU A 128 2.91 21.94 -40.97
CA LEU A 128 3.77 21.29 -39.99
C LEU A 128 4.30 19.97 -40.55
N ASN A 129 5.59 19.70 -40.38
CA ASN A 129 6.15 18.38 -40.64
C ASN A 129 5.65 17.43 -39.53
N MET A 130 4.96 16.34 -39.86
CA MET A 130 4.35 15.44 -38.86
C MET A 130 4.39 13.97 -39.28
N ASP A 131 4.59 13.08 -38.32
CA ASP A 131 4.65 11.62 -38.51
C ASP A 131 3.29 11.01 -38.14
N ILE A 132 2.29 11.21 -39.01
CA ILE A 132 0.92 10.73 -38.79
C ILE A 132 0.72 9.45 -39.61
N ASP A 133 0.34 8.35 -38.96
CA ASP A 133 0.02 7.09 -39.65
C ASP A 133 -1.48 7.00 -39.99
N HIS A 134 -2.33 7.67 -39.19
CA HIS A 134 -3.78 7.64 -39.33
C HIS A 134 -4.42 9.02 -39.12
N VAL A 135 -5.26 9.46 -40.07
CA VAL A 135 -6.14 10.64 -39.89
C VAL A 135 -7.57 10.19 -39.63
N CYS A 136 -8.07 10.50 -38.44
CA CYS A 136 -9.44 10.20 -38.03
C CYS A 136 -10.29 11.48 -38.03
N PHE A 137 -11.38 11.53 -38.79
CA PHE A 137 -12.33 12.63 -38.77
C PHE A 137 -13.38 12.42 -37.68
N ALA A 138 -13.47 13.34 -36.71
CA ALA A 138 -14.52 13.33 -35.69
C ALA A 138 -15.89 13.81 -36.23
N GLY A 139 -15.89 14.51 -37.37
CA GLY A 139 -17.07 14.90 -38.14
C GLY A 139 -16.67 15.51 -39.48
N THR A 140 -17.62 15.63 -40.42
CA THR A 140 -17.35 16.05 -41.81
C THR A 140 -17.88 17.44 -42.17
N ALA A 141 -18.56 18.13 -41.23
CA ALA A 141 -19.08 19.47 -41.42
C ALA A 141 -18.19 20.55 -40.75
N LYS A 142 -18.04 21.71 -41.40
CA LYS A 142 -17.39 22.89 -40.84
C LYS A 142 -18.16 24.18 -41.08
N PHE A 143 -17.88 25.20 -40.28
CA PHE A 143 -18.39 26.55 -40.47
C PHE A 143 -17.57 27.30 -41.53
N ASP A 144 -18.21 27.82 -42.57
CA ASP A 144 -17.56 28.56 -43.67
C ASP A 144 -17.47 30.08 -43.45
N GLY A 145 -17.75 30.53 -42.22
CA GLY A 145 -17.90 31.95 -41.88
C GLY A 145 -19.35 32.46 -42.01
N ARG A 146 -20.26 31.69 -42.63
CA ARG A 146 -21.68 32.05 -42.78
C ARG A 146 -22.63 30.92 -42.39
N ARG A 147 -22.27 29.66 -42.65
CA ARG A 147 -23.09 28.48 -42.31
C ARG A 147 -22.23 27.25 -42.06
N MET A 148 -22.83 26.23 -41.45
CA MET A 148 -22.30 24.88 -41.48
C MET A 148 -22.48 24.29 -42.89
N ARG A 149 -21.45 23.63 -43.41
CA ARG A 149 -21.49 22.83 -44.64
C ARG A 149 -20.58 21.61 -44.52
N GLU A 150 -20.85 20.58 -45.32
CA GLU A 150 -19.91 19.48 -45.49
C GLU A 150 -18.58 19.94 -46.12
N LEU A 151 -17.52 19.19 -45.84
CA LEU A 151 -16.23 19.28 -46.52
C LEU A 151 -16.36 18.83 -47.98
N THR A 152 -15.55 19.42 -48.85
CA THR A 152 -15.35 18.95 -50.22
C THR A 152 -14.27 17.86 -50.27
N PRO A 153 -14.26 16.97 -51.29
CA PRO A 153 -13.22 15.95 -51.45
C PRO A 153 -11.79 16.51 -51.44
N SER A 154 -11.59 17.72 -51.98
CA SER A 154 -10.29 18.40 -51.93
C SER A 154 -9.88 18.81 -50.51
N GLU A 155 -10.81 19.21 -49.66
CA GLU A 155 -10.54 19.55 -48.25
C GLU A 155 -10.30 18.27 -47.41
N VAL A 156 -11.06 17.20 -47.66
CA VAL A 156 -10.81 15.89 -47.03
C VAL A 156 -9.43 15.37 -47.43
N ALA A 157 -9.08 15.39 -48.72
CA ALA A 157 -7.78 14.95 -49.21
C ALA A 157 -6.61 15.82 -48.71
N GLN A 158 -6.81 17.13 -48.54
CA GLN A 158 -5.79 18.02 -47.97
C GLN A 158 -5.47 17.71 -46.50
N ILE A 159 -6.44 17.19 -45.74
CA ILE A 159 -6.28 16.79 -44.35
C ILE A 159 -5.81 15.33 -44.26
N ALA A 160 -6.50 14.40 -44.93
CA ALA A 160 -6.17 12.97 -44.95
C ALA A 160 -4.80 12.68 -45.58
N GLY A 161 -4.39 13.47 -46.58
CA GLY A 161 -3.08 13.38 -47.22
C GLY A 161 -1.88 13.70 -46.30
N ARG A 162 -2.13 14.12 -45.06
CA ARG A 162 -1.12 14.25 -43.99
C ARG A 162 -0.79 12.92 -43.32
N ALA A 163 -1.63 11.88 -43.49
CA ALA A 163 -1.27 10.52 -43.12
C ALA A 163 -0.26 9.93 -44.12
N GLY A 164 0.71 9.17 -43.62
CA GLY A 164 1.79 8.57 -44.41
C GLY A 164 2.88 9.57 -44.80
N ARG A 165 4.11 9.06 -44.98
CA ARG A 165 5.30 9.85 -45.34
C ARG A 165 6.20 9.07 -46.29
N HIS A 166 6.77 9.76 -47.28
CA HIS A 166 7.71 9.18 -48.25
C HIS A 166 7.14 7.91 -48.90
N MET A 167 7.63 6.71 -48.53
CA MET A 167 7.14 5.41 -49.03
C MET A 167 6.16 4.71 -48.06
N ASN A 168 5.89 5.28 -46.89
CA ASN A 168 4.95 4.71 -45.91
C ASN A 168 3.51 5.14 -46.27
N ASN A 169 2.66 4.15 -46.53
CA ASN A 169 1.23 4.35 -46.79
C ASN A 169 0.54 4.99 -45.59
N GLY A 170 -0.35 5.95 -45.85
CA GLY A 170 -1.21 6.58 -44.85
C GLY A 170 -2.57 5.92 -44.78
N THR A 171 -3.25 6.04 -43.65
CA THR A 171 -4.66 5.62 -43.53
C THR A 171 -5.56 6.77 -43.09
N PHE A 172 -6.83 6.72 -43.46
CA PHE A 172 -7.85 7.65 -42.95
C PHE A 172 -9.15 6.94 -42.57
N GLY A 173 -10.03 7.60 -41.83
CA GLY A 173 -11.27 7.03 -41.32
C GLY A 173 -12.09 8.02 -40.50
N CYS A 174 -13.18 7.55 -39.89
CA CYS A 174 -14.06 8.36 -39.05
C CYS A 174 -14.16 7.84 -37.61
N LEU A 175 -14.56 8.72 -36.69
CA LEU A 175 -14.89 8.31 -35.33
C LEU A 175 -16.32 7.72 -35.28
N ALA A 176 -16.47 6.53 -34.69
CA ALA A 176 -17.75 5.81 -34.65
C ALA A 176 -18.73 6.30 -33.56
N ASP A 177 -18.27 7.11 -32.60
CA ASP A 177 -19.08 7.57 -31.47
C ASP A 177 -19.81 8.91 -31.74
N SER A 178 -19.48 9.64 -32.81
CA SER A 178 -20.22 10.84 -33.22
C SER A 178 -21.46 10.43 -34.04
N GLY A 179 -22.65 10.50 -33.42
CA GLY A 179 -23.90 9.84 -33.85
C GLY A 179 -24.48 10.21 -35.22
N ALA A 180 -23.86 11.10 -36.00
CA ALA A 180 -24.20 11.34 -37.41
C ALA A 180 -23.37 10.49 -38.39
N TYR A 181 -22.23 9.92 -37.96
CA TYR A 181 -21.20 9.33 -38.82
C TYR A 181 -20.89 7.86 -38.52
N SER A 182 -21.81 7.16 -37.84
CA SER A 182 -21.71 5.71 -37.58
C SER A 182 -21.61 4.85 -38.85
N ALA A 183 -21.92 5.41 -40.03
CA ALA A 183 -21.82 4.75 -41.33
C ALA A 183 -20.49 5.04 -42.08
N GLY A 184 -19.67 5.99 -41.61
CA GLY A 184 -18.41 6.37 -42.25
C GLY A 184 -18.52 7.56 -43.22
N LEU A 185 -17.63 7.59 -44.22
CA LEU A 185 -17.66 8.54 -45.33
C LEU A 185 -18.49 7.97 -46.48
N ASP A 186 -18.99 8.86 -47.34
CA ASP A 186 -19.64 8.48 -48.60
C ASP A 186 -18.65 7.82 -49.57
N ASP A 187 -19.08 6.79 -50.30
CA ASP A 187 -18.22 6.00 -51.21
C ASP A 187 -17.59 6.89 -52.31
N ALA A 188 -18.31 7.89 -52.82
CA ALA A 188 -17.77 8.82 -53.81
C ALA A 188 -16.75 9.80 -53.22
N MET A 189 -16.89 10.16 -51.93
CA MET A 189 -15.87 10.91 -51.18
C MET A 189 -14.60 10.09 -51.01
N VAL A 190 -14.73 8.81 -50.60
CA VAL A 190 -13.59 7.89 -50.44
C VAL A 190 -12.87 7.70 -51.79
N TYR A 191 -13.59 7.31 -52.84
CA TYR A 191 -13.02 7.08 -54.16
C TYR A 191 -12.26 8.31 -54.70
N ALA A 192 -12.83 9.52 -54.54
CA ALA A 192 -12.20 10.76 -54.97
C ALA A 192 -10.88 11.06 -54.20
N VAL A 193 -10.84 10.77 -52.90
CA VAL A 193 -9.65 10.98 -52.05
C VAL A 193 -8.55 9.96 -52.39
N GLU A 194 -8.87 8.66 -52.45
CA GLU A 194 -7.89 7.60 -52.73
C GLU A 194 -7.30 7.69 -54.14
N ASN A 195 -8.13 8.02 -55.14
CA ASN A 195 -7.70 8.12 -56.54
C ASN A 195 -7.20 9.53 -56.92
N HIS A 196 -7.15 10.47 -55.97
CA HIS A 196 -6.80 11.88 -56.19
C HIS A 196 -7.62 12.59 -57.28
N GLN A 197 -8.89 12.21 -57.47
CA GLN A 197 -9.77 12.75 -58.51
C GLN A 197 -10.62 13.90 -57.97
N PHE A 198 -10.29 15.13 -58.37
CA PHE A 198 -10.95 16.36 -57.88
C PHE A 198 -11.48 17.22 -59.02
N ALA A 199 -12.61 17.90 -58.79
CA ALA A 199 -13.18 18.83 -59.76
C ALA A 199 -12.22 20.02 -59.99
N PRO A 200 -11.96 20.42 -61.25
CA PRO A 200 -11.11 21.56 -61.55
C PRO A 200 -11.78 22.87 -61.12
N LEU A 201 -10.98 23.82 -60.65
CA LEU A 201 -11.45 25.16 -60.33
C LEU A 201 -11.87 25.88 -61.63
N THR A 202 -13.03 26.52 -61.60
CA THR A 202 -13.65 27.18 -62.76
C THR A 202 -13.69 28.71 -62.64
N VAL A 203 -13.56 29.24 -61.42
CA VAL A 203 -13.60 30.66 -61.08
C VAL A 203 -12.64 30.93 -59.91
N LEU A 204 -11.88 32.03 -59.98
CA LEU A 204 -11.14 32.60 -58.84
C LEU A 204 -11.85 33.85 -58.32
N GLN A 205 -11.83 34.07 -57.00
CA GLN A 205 -12.18 35.36 -56.43
C GLN A 205 -11.02 36.35 -56.66
N TRP A 206 -11.34 37.54 -57.15
CA TRP A 206 -10.37 38.57 -57.51
C TRP A 206 -10.87 39.96 -57.09
N ARG A 207 -9.97 40.74 -56.48
CA ARG A 207 -10.18 42.15 -56.12
C ARG A 207 -9.47 43.02 -57.15
N ASN A 208 -10.11 44.12 -57.56
CA ASN A 208 -9.51 45.08 -58.47
C ASN A 208 -8.21 45.67 -57.88
N THR A 209 -7.17 45.84 -58.72
CA THR A 209 -5.86 46.39 -58.35
C THR A 209 -5.71 47.87 -58.75
N THR A 210 -6.47 48.36 -59.72
CA THR A 210 -6.48 49.77 -60.13
C THR A 210 -7.53 50.53 -59.32
N LEU A 211 -7.11 51.07 -58.17
CA LEU A 211 -7.98 51.75 -57.20
C LEU A 211 -8.02 53.27 -57.43
N ASP A 212 -9.21 53.87 -57.25
CA ASP A 212 -9.45 55.30 -57.45
C ASP A 212 -9.52 56.02 -56.09
N TYR A 213 -8.50 56.80 -55.75
CA TYR A 213 -8.41 57.55 -54.50
C TYR A 213 -8.93 59.00 -54.62
N SER A 214 -9.69 59.36 -55.67
CA SER A 214 -10.21 60.73 -55.81
C SER A 214 -11.18 61.12 -54.69
N HIS A 215 -12.07 60.20 -54.30
CA HIS A 215 -13.08 60.38 -53.25
C HIS A 215 -13.42 59.00 -52.63
N ALA A 216 -13.90 58.96 -51.38
CA ALA A 216 -14.22 57.69 -50.72
C ALA A 216 -15.24 56.81 -51.48
N SER A 217 -16.25 57.42 -52.09
CA SER A 217 -17.23 56.72 -52.94
C SER A 217 -16.64 56.23 -54.28
N ALA A 218 -15.59 56.88 -54.79
CA ALA A 218 -14.82 56.38 -55.94
C ALA A 218 -13.96 55.17 -55.54
N LEU A 219 -13.30 55.21 -54.38
CA LEU A 219 -12.52 54.10 -53.86
C LEU A 219 -13.39 52.85 -53.67
N ILE A 220 -14.53 52.99 -52.98
CA ILE A 220 -15.48 51.89 -52.75
C ILE A 220 -15.97 51.31 -54.08
N ARG A 221 -16.38 52.13 -55.05
CA ARG A 221 -16.76 51.65 -56.41
C ARG A 221 -15.62 50.94 -57.13
N SER A 222 -14.37 51.39 -56.94
CA SER A 222 -13.20 50.74 -57.54
C SER A 222 -12.89 49.38 -56.88
N LEU A 223 -13.10 49.23 -55.56
CA LEU A 223 -12.98 47.96 -54.85
C LEU A 223 -14.10 46.99 -55.21
N ASP A 224 -15.32 47.50 -55.43
CA ASP A 224 -16.51 46.75 -55.87
C ASP A 224 -16.49 46.37 -57.37
N ALA A 225 -15.50 46.81 -58.15
CA ALA A 225 -15.45 46.62 -59.60
C ALA A 225 -15.39 45.13 -60.00
N VAL A 226 -16.34 44.70 -60.83
CA VAL A 226 -16.42 43.30 -61.31
C VAL A 226 -15.29 43.00 -62.31
N PRO A 227 -14.50 41.92 -62.11
CA PRO A 227 -13.42 41.56 -63.02
C PRO A 227 -13.90 41.23 -64.45
N GLY A 228 -13.36 41.93 -65.46
CA GLY A 228 -13.74 41.73 -66.87
C GLY A 228 -13.22 40.45 -67.55
N ARG A 229 -12.46 39.58 -66.85
CA ARG A 229 -11.86 38.36 -67.42
C ARG A 229 -12.66 37.11 -67.04
N LYS A 230 -13.08 36.31 -68.03
CA LYS A 230 -13.85 35.07 -67.83
C LYS A 230 -13.09 34.04 -66.98
N GLY A 231 -13.61 33.74 -65.80
CA GLY A 231 -12.97 32.87 -64.80
C GLY A 231 -12.44 33.64 -63.58
N LEU A 232 -12.62 34.96 -63.52
CA LEU A 232 -12.53 35.75 -62.30
C LEU A 232 -13.95 36.17 -61.88
N SER A 233 -14.19 36.24 -60.57
CA SER A 233 -15.37 36.88 -59.96
C SER A 233 -14.92 37.91 -58.94
N ARG A 234 -15.79 38.88 -58.59
CA ARG A 234 -15.51 39.82 -57.51
C ARG A 234 -15.32 39.02 -56.21
N THR A 235 -14.25 39.29 -55.46
CA THR A 235 -14.09 38.74 -54.09
C THR A 235 -15.31 39.08 -53.23
N LEU A 236 -15.59 38.22 -52.25
CA LEU A 236 -16.57 38.55 -51.22
C LEU A 236 -16.15 39.79 -50.42
N GLU A 237 -17.13 40.42 -49.77
CA GLU A 237 -16.86 41.49 -48.82
C GLU A 237 -16.17 40.92 -47.58
N ASN A 238 -14.97 41.42 -47.31
CA ASN A 238 -14.14 41.08 -46.16
C ASN A 238 -14.18 42.24 -45.15
N ILE A 239 -13.66 42.01 -43.94
CA ILE A 239 -13.65 43.00 -42.85
C ILE A 239 -13.00 44.34 -43.23
N ASP A 240 -12.03 44.36 -44.15
CA ASP A 240 -11.36 45.58 -44.61
C ASP A 240 -12.28 46.53 -45.39
N LEU A 241 -13.05 46.01 -46.35
CA LEU A 241 -14.05 46.79 -47.09
C LEU A 241 -15.25 47.15 -46.21
N ALA A 242 -15.67 46.26 -45.30
CA ALA A 242 -16.73 46.55 -44.34
C ALA A 242 -16.34 47.70 -43.40
N ALA A 243 -15.14 47.65 -42.81
CA ALA A 243 -14.60 48.73 -41.99
C ALA A 243 -14.47 50.05 -42.78
N LEU A 244 -13.98 50.00 -44.03
CA LEU A 244 -13.90 51.19 -44.88
C LEU A 244 -15.28 51.85 -45.09
N ARG A 245 -16.34 51.06 -45.36
CA ARG A 245 -17.70 51.62 -45.51
C ARG A 245 -18.16 52.32 -44.22
N GLN A 246 -17.98 51.68 -43.07
CA GLN A 246 -18.43 52.23 -41.79
C GLN A 246 -17.63 53.47 -41.36
N MET A 247 -16.30 53.42 -41.46
CA MET A 247 -15.41 54.55 -41.15
C MET A 247 -15.66 55.77 -42.04
N VAL A 248 -16.06 55.58 -43.31
CA VAL A 248 -16.41 56.66 -44.23
C VAL A 248 -17.73 57.36 -43.87
N GLU A 249 -18.62 56.73 -43.10
CA GLU A 249 -19.84 57.37 -42.57
C GLU A 249 -19.59 58.19 -41.29
N MET A 250 -18.45 58.03 -40.61
CA MET A 250 -18.05 58.86 -39.48
C MET A 250 -17.64 60.26 -39.97
N ALA A 251 -18.33 61.30 -39.49
CA ALA A 251 -18.22 62.66 -40.05
C ALA A 251 -16.82 63.29 -39.89
N ASP A 252 -16.09 62.92 -38.85
CA ASP A 252 -14.74 63.39 -38.54
C ASP A 252 -13.66 62.63 -39.33
N ILE A 253 -13.75 61.30 -39.40
CA ILE A 253 -12.92 60.46 -40.30
C ILE A 253 -13.08 60.92 -41.75
N ARG A 254 -14.32 61.22 -42.17
CA ARG A 254 -14.65 61.78 -43.50
C ARG A 254 -13.98 63.14 -43.75
N ALA A 255 -13.85 63.99 -42.74
CA ALA A 255 -13.17 65.28 -42.85
C ALA A 255 -11.64 65.12 -43.00
N LEU A 256 -11.04 64.18 -42.27
CA LEU A 256 -9.62 63.83 -42.39
C LEU A 256 -9.30 63.16 -43.74
N ALA A 257 -10.20 62.31 -44.24
CA ALA A 257 -10.07 61.56 -45.50
C ALA A 257 -10.35 62.38 -46.78
N ALA A 258 -10.35 63.71 -46.70
CA ALA A 258 -10.73 64.60 -47.80
C ALA A 258 -9.74 64.65 -48.99
N GLY A 259 -8.51 64.14 -48.83
CA GLY A 259 -7.47 64.15 -49.87
C GLY A 259 -7.05 62.74 -50.32
N PRO A 260 -6.59 62.54 -51.57
CA PRO A 260 -6.22 61.21 -52.07
C PRO A 260 -5.14 60.50 -51.24
N ALA A 261 -4.22 61.24 -50.63
CA ALA A 261 -3.20 60.68 -49.75
C ALA A 261 -3.76 60.21 -48.40
N SER A 262 -4.65 61.00 -47.77
CA SER A 262 -5.27 60.60 -46.49
C SER A 262 -6.34 59.52 -46.68
N LEU A 263 -7.03 59.48 -47.83
CA LEU A 263 -7.91 58.37 -48.21
C LEU A 263 -7.13 57.07 -48.50
N LYS A 264 -5.93 57.15 -49.10
CA LYS A 264 -5.04 56.00 -49.24
C LYS A 264 -4.57 55.48 -47.87
N ARG A 265 -4.20 56.38 -46.96
CA ARG A 265 -3.86 56.02 -45.56
C ARG A 265 -5.05 55.38 -44.83
N LEU A 266 -6.28 55.87 -45.03
CA LEU A 266 -7.48 55.27 -44.46
C LEU A 266 -7.63 53.82 -44.92
N TRP A 267 -7.51 53.57 -46.23
CA TRP A 267 -7.57 52.22 -46.78
C TRP A 267 -6.45 51.30 -46.25
N GLU A 268 -5.24 51.82 -46.10
CA GLU A 268 -4.13 51.09 -45.49
C GLU A 268 -4.41 50.74 -44.02
N VAL A 269 -5.09 51.59 -43.25
CA VAL A 269 -5.54 51.29 -41.88
C VAL A 269 -6.67 50.25 -41.89
N CYS A 270 -7.66 50.36 -42.76
CA CYS A 270 -8.73 49.36 -42.88
C CYS A 270 -8.23 47.95 -43.23
N GLN A 271 -7.03 47.83 -43.81
CA GLN A 271 -6.37 46.54 -44.08
C GLN A 271 -5.70 45.88 -42.85
N ILE A 272 -5.75 46.48 -41.67
CA ILE A 272 -5.29 45.80 -40.44
C ILE A 272 -6.25 44.62 -40.14
N PRO A 273 -5.74 43.38 -40.07
CA PRO A 273 -6.56 42.21 -39.78
C PRO A 273 -7.01 42.22 -38.32
N ASP A 274 -8.26 41.85 -38.06
CA ASP A 274 -8.66 41.47 -36.69
C ASP A 274 -8.29 40.00 -36.44
N PHE A 275 -7.29 39.79 -35.57
CA PHE A 275 -6.94 38.46 -35.09
C PHE A 275 -7.83 38.00 -33.93
N ARG A 276 -8.50 38.94 -33.23
CA ARG A 276 -9.23 38.69 -31.98
C ARG A 276 -10.62 38.10 -32.23
N ARG A 277 -11.23 38.40 -33.39
CA ARG A 277 -12.61 38.05 -33.76
C ARG A 277 -13.62 38.68 -32.82
N THR A 278 -13.38 39.94 -32.45
CA THR A 278 -14.29 40.77 -31.64
C THR A 278 -15.48 41.26 -32.50
N SER A 279 -16.38 42.06 -31.92
CA SER A 279 -17.42 42.73 -32.71
C SER A 279 -16.79 43.75 -33.68
N ASP A 280 -17.42 43.92 -34.85
CA ASP A 280 -16.99 44.88 -35.87
C ASP A 280 -16.77 46.29 -35.28
N ASP A 281 -17.68 46.74 -34.41
CA ASP A 281 -17.62 48.04 -33.70
C ASP A 281 -16.31 48.24 -32.91
N GLU A 282 -15.82 47.19 -32.25
CA GLU A 282 -14.62 47.27 -31.41
C GLU A 282 -13.35 47.35 -32.27
N HIS A 283 -13.31 46.60 -33.38
CA HIS A 283 -12.23 46.72 -34.36
C HIS A 283 -12.25 48.11 -35.00
N ILE A 284 -13.41 48.56 -35.48
CA ILE A 284 -13.60 49.89 -36.10
C ILE A 284 -13.22 51.02 -35.14
N ARG A 285 -13.47 50.89 -33.84
CA ARG A 285 -13.01 51.87 -32.83
C ARG A 285 -11.49 52.00 -32.81
N ILE A 286 -10.75 50.89 -32.81
CA ILE A 286 -9.28 50.89 -32.82
C ILE A 286 -8.74 51.39 -34.16
N LEU A 287 -9.32 50.97 -35.29
CA LEU A 287 -8.97 51.50 -36.61
C LEU A 287 -9.19 53.02 -36.72
N SER A 288 -10.27 53.52 -36.11
CA SER A 288 -10.58 54.95 -36.08
C SER A 288 -9.57 55.75 -35.26
N GLU A 289 -9.09 55.20 -34.15
CA GLU A 289 -8.07 55.85 -33.32
C GLU A 289 -6.70 55.87 -34.01
N ILE A 290 -6.27 54.73 -34.55
CA ILE A 290 -5.06 54.62 -35.38
C ILE A 290 -5.10 55.61 -36.54
N TYR A 291 -6.25 55.76 -37.21
CA TYR A 291 -6.39 56.71 -38.32
C TYR A 291 -6.35 58.19 -37.87
N ARG A 292 -6.87 58.53 -36.68
CA ARG A 292 -6.76 59.89 -36.12
C ARG A 292 -5.31 60.25 -35.85
N GLN A 293 -4.59 59.42 -35.09
CA GLN A 293 -3.20 59.67 -34.73
C GLN A 293 -2.29 59.70 -35.96
N THR A 294 -2.40 58.71 -36.85
CA THR A 294 -1.63 58.70 -38.12
C THR A 294 -2.09 59.76 -39.14
N SER A 295 -3.13 60.57 -38.84
CA SER A 295 -3.55 61.73 -39.64
C SER A 295 -3.32 63.08 -38.95
N ALA A 296 -2.78 63.09 -37.72
CA ALA A 296 -2.33 64.29 -37.04
C ALA A 296 -0.96 64.78 -37.58
N ASP A 297 -0.51 65.95 -37.12
CA ASP A 297 0.67 66.64 -37.66
C ASP A 297 2.00 65.87 -37.49
N ASN A 298 2.09 64.94 -36.53
CA ASN A 298 3.23 64.05 -36.36
C ASN A 298 3.17 62.81 -37.28
N GLY A 299 1.98 62.37 -37.71
CA GLY A 299 1.77 61.17 -38.54
C GLY A 299 2.07 59.83 -37.86
N VAL A 300 2.35 59.83 -36.56
CA VAL A 300 2.90 58.72 -35.75
C VAL A 300 1.96 58.39 -34.59
N LEU A 301 1.89 57.12 -34.20
CA LEU A 301 1.12 56.66 -33.04
C LEU A 301 1.75 57.14 -31.73
N ASP A 302 0.93 57.57 -30.79
CA ASP A 302 1.39 58.02 -29.47
C ASP A 302 1.99 56.84 -28.66
N PRO A 303 3.28 56.91 -28.24
CA PRO A 303 3.92 55.89 -27.42
C PRO A 303 3.18 55.58 -26.10
N ASP A 304 2.60 56.58 -25.44
CA ASP A 304 1.93 56.40 -24.15
C ASP A 304 0.56 55.71 -24.34
N TRP A 305 -0.21 56.16 -25.33
CA TRP A 305 -1.43 55.45 -25.77
C TRP A 305 -1.11 54.00 -26.15
N LEU A 306 -0.09 53.75 -26.97
CA LEU A 306 0.28 52.41 -27.42
C LEU A 306 0.71 51.51 -26.25
N ASN A 307 1.52 52.03 -25.32
CA ASN A 307 1.88 51.33 -24.10
C ASN A 307 0.64 50.97 -23.26
N SER A 308 -0.37 51.85 -23.19
CA SER A 308 -1.65 51.56 -22.50
C SER A 308 -2.43 50.39 -23.11
N GLN A 309 -2.25 50.12 -24.41
CA GLN A 309 -2.89 48.98 -25.10
C GLN A 309 -2.09 47.68 -24.96
N ILE A 310 -0.74 47.77 -24.93
CA ILE A 310 0.16 46.61 -24.91
C ILE A 310 0.43 46.12 -23.48
N SER A 311 0.69 47.01 -22.53
CA SER A 311 1.08 46.67 -21.15
C SER A 311 0.09 45.70 -20.44
N PRO A 312 -1.25 45.84 -20.57
CA PRO A 312 -2.20 44.88 -19.97
C PRO A 312 -2.14 43.46 -20.55
N LEU A 313 -1.50 43.27 -21.71
CA LEU A 313 -1.35 41.98 -22.39
C LEU A 313 -0.10 41.22 -21.92
N ASP A 314 0.87 41.90 -21.32
CA ASP A 314 2.10 41.30 -20.80
C ASP A 314 1.87 40.59 -19.45
N ARG A 315 1.07 39.53 -19.52
CA ARG A 315 0.64 38.72 -18.38
C ARG A 315 0.52 37.26 -18.78
N THR A 316 1.26 36.39 -18.10
CA THR A 316 1.25 34.93 -18.33
C THR A 316 0.26 34.17 -17.44
N ASP A 317 -0.43 34.85 -16.52
CA ASP A 317 -1.45 34.25 -15.64
C ASP A 317 -2.80 34.07 -16.35
N GLY A 318 -3.44 32.90 -16.21
CA GLY A 318 -4.78 32.64 -16.74
C GLY A 318 -4.94 31.23 -17.27
N ASP A 319 -6.12 30.96 -17.85
CA ASP A 319 -6.40 29.71 -18.53
C ASP A 319 -6.00 29.74 -20.02
N VAL A 320 -6.16 28.60 -20.69
CA VAL A 320 -5.80 28.39 -22.11
C VAL A 320 -6.49 29.41 -23.03
N ASP A 321 -7.75 29.74 -22.76
CA ASP A 321 -8.53 30.64 -23.60
C ASP A 321 -8.21 32.12 -23.30
N THR A 322 -7.92 32.50 -22.05
CA THR A 322 -7.37 33.82 -21.67
C THR A 322 -6.03 34.07 -22.37
N LEU A 323 -5.11 33.11 -22.31
CA LEU A 323 -3.80 33.20 -22.96
C LEU A 323 -3.94 33.25 -24.49
N SER A 324 -4.80 32.42 -25.09
CA SER A 324 -5.07 32.48 -26.54
C SER A 324 -5.69 33.81 -26.96
N SER A 325 -6.48 34.47 -26.10
CA SER A 325 -7.06 35.79 -26.35
C SER A 325 -6.01 36.90 -26.30
N ARG A 326 -5.13 36.91 -25.28
CA ARG A 326 -4.00 37.86 -25.21
C ARG A 326 -3.06 37.71 -26.40
N ILE A 327 -2.77 36.48 -26.84
CA ILE A 327 -1.96 36.21 -28.05
C ILE A 327 -2.65 36.75 -29.31
N ALA A 328 -3.97 36.57 -29.45
CA ALA A 328 -4.70 37.13 -30.57
C ALA A 328 -4.68 38.67 -30.58
N HIS A 329 -4.70 39.30 -29.40
CA HIS A 329 -4.59 40.77 -29.30
C HIS A 329 -3.17 41.26 -29.62
N ILE A 330 -2.12 40.70 -29.02
CA ILE A 330 -0.74 41.17 -29.26
C ILE A 330 -0.34 41.04 -30.74
N ARG A 331 -0.77 40.00 -31.47
CA ARG A 331 -0.54 39.89 -32.93
C ARG A 331 -1.05 41.08 -33.74
N THR A 332 -2.12 41.73 -33.29
CA THR A 332 -2.62 42.93 -33.95
C THR A 332 -1.57 44.04 -33.83
N TRP A 333 -0.98 44.22 -32.65
CA TRP A 333 0.11 45.14 -32.40
C TRP A 333 1.43 44.73 -33.08
N THR A 334 1.78 43.43 -33.14
CA THR A 334 2.94 42.92 -33.92
C THR A 334 2.78 43.17 -35.42
N TYR A 335 1.57 43.06 -35.96
CA TYR A 335 1.29 43.40 -37.37
C TYR A 335 1.38 44.91 -37.62
N ILE A 336 0.91 45.73 -36.67
CA ILE A 336 0.98 47.20 -36.76
C ILE A 336 2.44 47.65 -36.64
N SER A 337 3.25 47.12 -35.71
CA SER A 337 4.65 47.54 -35.46
C SER A 337 5.59 47.37 -36.67
N HIS A 338 5.32 46.40 -37.55
CA HIS A 338 6.01 46.26 -38.84
C HIS A 338 5.73 47.39 -39.85
N ARG A 339 4.72 48.24 -39.62
CA ARG A 339 4.41 49.40 -40.47
C ARG A 339 5.21 50.63 -40.01
N ALA A 340 6.51 50.59 -40.26
CA ALA A 340 7.50 51.55 -39.77
C ALA A 340 7.25 53.05 -40.06
N ILE A 341 6.28 53.39 -40.93
CA ILE A 341 5.85 54.78 -41.19
C ILE A 341 5.04 55.36 -40.02
N TRP A 342 4.50 54.52 -39.12
CA TRP A 342 3.61 54.93 -38.03
C TRP A 342 4.30 55.08 -36.65
N PHE A 343 5.63 54.99 -36.60
CA PHE A 343 6.41 54.93 -35.35
C PHE A 343 7.73 55.68 -35.50
N ASP A 344 8.17 56.40 -34.46
CA ASP A 344 9.51 56.99 -34.40
C ASP A 344 10.61 55.92 -34.21
N ASP A 345 10.37 54.94 -33.33
CA ASP A 345 11.21 53.73 -33.22
C ASP A 345 10.37 52.46 -33.47
N ALA A 346 10.18 52.15 -34.76
CA ALA A 346 9.49 50.94 -35.18
C ALA A 346 10.20 49.65 -34.72
N LYS A 347 11.52 49.71 -34.46
CA LYS A 347 12.29 48.52 -34.07
C LYS A 347 11.99 48.12 -32.63
N TYR A 348 12.04 49.08 -31.70
CA TYR A 348 11.68 48.86 -30.29
C TYR A 348 10.30 48.21 -30.15
N TRP A 349 9.29 48.72 -30.86
CA TRP A 349 7.95 48.15 -30.81
C TRP A 349 7.83 46.77 -31.46
N GLN A 350 8.61 46.45 -32.49
CA GLN A 350 8.68 45.10 -33.07
C GLN A 350 9.31 44.09 -32.12
N GLU A 351 10.41 44.46 -31.44
CA GLU A 351 11.06 43.59 -30.46
C GLU A 351 10.15 43.38 -29.23
N LEU A 352 9.57 44.44 -28.66
CA LEU A 352 8.65 44.36 -27.51
C LEU A 352 7.39 43.52 -27.80
N THR A 353 6.74 43.71 -28.96
CA THR A 353 5.52 42.95 -29.30
C THR A 353 5.82 41.47 -29.60
N ARG A 354 6.98 41.16 -30.19
CA ARG A 354 7.47 39.79 -30.38
C ARG A 354 7.77 39.11 -29.05
N ASP A 355 8.47 39.78 -28.13
CA ASP A 355 8.84 39.21 -26.82
C ASP A 355 7.62 38.96 -25.91
N ILE A 356 6.55 39.73 -26.08
CA ILE A 356 5.25 39.46 -25.42
C ILE A 356 4.55 38.27 -26.10
N GLU A 357 4.48 38.19 -27.45
CA GLU A 357 3.87 37.02 -28.12
C GLU A 357 4.62 35.73 -27.78
N ASP A 358 5.96 35.73 -27.74
CA ASP A 358 6.74 34.53 -27.46
C ASP A 358 6.60 34.05 -26.00
N ARG A 359 6.56 34.97 -25.02
CA ARG A 359 6.31 34.61 -23.61
C ARG A 359 4.90 34.10 -23.37
N LEU A 360 3.89 34.74 -23.98
CA LEU A 360 2.51 34.24 -23.95
C LEU A 360 2.37 32.87 -24.65
N SER A 361 3.07 32.68 -25.77
CA SER A 361 3.08 31.42 -26.54
C SER A 361 3.68 30.25 -25.76
N ASP A 362 4.69 30.53 -24.94
CA ASP A 362 5.35 29.53 -24.10
C ASP A 362 4.49 29.19 -22.87
N ALA A 363 3.92 30.19 -22.19
CA ALA A 363 2.94 29.97 -21.12
C ALA A 363 1.70 29.18 -21.62
N LEU A 364 1.22 29.45 -22.84
CA LEU A 364 0.14 28.69 -23.47
C LEU A 364 0.57 27.25 -23.77
N HIS A 365 1.81 27.01 -24.21
CA HIS A 365 2.32 25.66 -24.38
C HIS A 365 2.38 24.90 -23.05
N GLU A 366 2.87 25.52 -21.99
CA GLU A 366 2.96 24.90 -20.66
C GLU A 366 1.58 24.57 -20.09
N SER A 367 0.62 25.50 -20.21
CA SER A 367 -0.77 25.31 -19.80
C SER A 367 -1.46 24.17 -20.57
N LEU A 368 -1.26 24.10 -21.90
CA LEU A 368 -1.74 22.96 -22.72
C LEU A 368 -1.09 21.63 -22.30
N THR A 369 0.23 21.61 -22.11
CA THR A 369 0.97 20.40 -21.73
C THR A 369 0.56 19.90 -20.34
N HIS A 370 0.45 20.78 -19.34
CA HIS A 370 -0.02 20.43 -18.00
C HIS A 370 -1.47 19.90 -18.01
N ARG A 371 -2.33 20.45 -18.88
CA ARG A 371 -3.73 20.03 -19.00
C ARG A 371 -3.92 18.72 -19.76
N PHE A 372 -3.11 18.45 -20.80
CA PHE A 372 -3.38 17.38 -21.77
C PHE A 372 -2.33 16.25 -21.82
N VAL A 373 -1.25 16.32 -21.03
CA VAL A 373 -0.20 15.29 -20.98
C VAL A 373 0.05 14.85 -19.54
N ASP A 374 -0.34 13.62 -19.19
CA ASP A 374 0.17 12.98 -17.98
C ASP A 374 1.60 12.50 -18.23
N ARG A 375 2.57 13.19 -17.62
CA ARG A 375 4.00 12.89 -17.77
C ARG A 375 4.38 11.53 -17.17
N ARG A 376 3.77 11.10 -16.06
CA ARG A 376 4.09 9.84 -15.37
C ARG A 376 3.63 8.65 -16.23
N MET A 377 2.38 8.70 -16.68
CA MET A 377 1.80 7.72 -17.61
C MET A 377 2.58 7.66 -18.94
N SER A 378 2.91 8.82 -19.52
CA SER A 378 3.60 8.88 -20.82
C SER A 378 5.01 8.28 -20.76
N VAL A 379 5.77 8.53 -19.69
CA VAL A 379 7.08 7.89 -19.46
C VAL A 379 6.92 6.38 -19.26
N LEU A 380 6.02 5.94 -18.37
CA LEU A 380 5.80 4.52 -18.09
C LEU A 380 5.39 3.73 -19.35
N MET A 381 4.51 4.30 -20.17
CA MET A 381 4.09 3.72 -21.46
C MET A 381 5.18 3.76 -22.54
N ARG A 382 6.15 4.69 -22.44
CA ARG A 382 7.35 4.74 -23.29
C ARG A 382 8.35 3.65 -22.88
N GLU A 383 8.57 3.44 -21.59
CA GLU A 383 9.52 2.45 -21.09
C GLU A 383 9.02 1.01 -21.24
N LEU A 384 7.73 0.74 -20.95
CA LEU A 384 7.08 -0.53 -21.26
C LEU A 384 7.22 -0.88 -22.76
N ARG A 385 7.18 0.11 -23.66
CA ARG A 385 7.43 -0.09 -25.10
C ARG A 385 8.90 -0.39 -25.42
N LEU A 386 9.84 0.30 -24.78
CA LEU A 386 11.28 0.17 -25.06
C LEU A 386 11.88 -1.13 -24.50
N LYS A 387 11.47 -1.54 -23.30
CA LYS A 387 12.00 -2.74 -22.62
C LYS A 387 11.15 -3.99 -22.84
N GLY A 388 9.90 -3.86 -23.28
CA GLY A 388 8.95 -4.97 -23.49
C GLY A 388 8.35 -5.55 -22.20
N SER A 389 8.96 -5.29 -21.05
CA SER A 389 8.42 -5.53 -19.71
C SER A 389 8.95 -4.48 -18.74
N LEU A 390 8.11 -4.02 -17.82
CA LEU A 390 8.53 -3.21 -16.69
C LEU A 390 9.41 -4.05 -15.75
N MET A 391 10.55 -3.50 -15.34
CA MET A 391 11.42 -4.10 -14.32
C MET A 391 10.93 -3.70 -12.92
N ALA A 392 10.66 -4.69 -12.07
CA ALA A 392 10.42 -4.48 -10.65
C ALA A 392 11.64 -4.97 -9.86
N ASN A 393 12.12 -4.13 -8.94
CA ASN A 393 13.20 -4.41 -8.00
C ASN A 393 12.64 -4.44 -6.58
N ILE A 394 13.30 -5.19 -5.70
CA ILE A 394 13.01 -5.20 -4.25
C ILE A 394 14.31 -4.78 -3.55
N ASP A 395 14.24 -3.79 -2.67
CA ASP A 395 15.35 -3.36 -1.83
C ASP A 395 15.47 -4.23 -0.56
N THR A 396 16.60 -4.10 0.15
CA THR A 396 16.94 -4.97 1.30
C THR A 396 16.05 -4.79 2.53
N ASP A 397 15.26 -3.72 2.58
CA ASP A 397 14.21 -3.44 3.57
C ASP A 397 12.86 -4.08 3.22
N GLY A 398 12.71 -4.63 2.02
CA GLY A 398 11.45 -5.15 1.47
C GLY A 398 10.62 -4.12 0.71
N SER A 399 11.13 -2.91 0.45
CA SER A 399 10.48 -1.91 -0.41
C SER A 399 10.51 -2.34 -1.88
N ILE A 400 9.38 -2.26 -2.56
CA ILE A 400 9.22 -2.69 -3.95
C ILE A 400 9.07 -1.47 -4.87
N TYR A 401 9.93 -1.44 -5.89
CA TYR A 401 9.97 -0.37 -6.90
C TYR A 401 9.77 -0.94 -8.30
N VAL A 402 8.90 -0.35 -9.12
CA VAL A 402 8.82 -0.62 -10.57
C VAL A 402 9.36 0.57 -11.33
N GLU A 403 10.42 0.36 -12.10
CA GLU A 403 11.11 1.42 -12.87
C GLU A 403 11.33 2.70 -12.03
N GLY A 404 11.92 2.52 -10.83
CA GLY A 404 12.20 3.59 -9.87
C GLY A 404 11.00 4.12 -9.06
N HIS A 405 9.77 3.68 -9.33
CA HIS A 405 8.58 4.13 -8.60
C HIS A 405 8.22 3.15 -7.47
N PHE A 406 8.20 3.65 -6.23
CA PHE A 406 7.75 2.89 -5.06
C PHE A 406 6.29 2.44 -5.23
N ILE A 407 5.99 1.21 -4.78
CA ILE A 407 4.64 0.61 -4.83
C ILE A 407 4.15 0.19 -3.43
N GLY A 408 5.06 -0.20 -2.53
CA GLY A 408 4.70 -0.76 -1.23
C GLY A 408 5.82 -1.63 -0.64
N THR A 409 5.57 -2.25 0.51
CA THR A 409 6.54 -3.06 1.24
C THR A 409 6.08 -4.51 1.43
N LEU A 410 7.02 -5.45 1.42
CA LEU A 410 6.80 -6.88 1.68
C LEU A 410 7.25 -7.26 3.09
N GLU A 411 6.32 -7.26 4.05
CA GLU A 411 6.58 -7.69 5.43
C GLU A 411 6.38 -9.20 5.58
N GLY A 412 7.48 -9.95 5.49
CA GLY A 412 7.50 -11.41 5.57
C GLY A 412 6.82 -12.05 4.37
N PHE A 413 5.52 -12.30 4.47
CA PHE A 413 4.67 -12.73 3.35
C PHE A 413 3.56 -11.73 3.01
N GLN A 414 3.34 -10.68 3.80
CA GLN A 414 2.27 -9.69 3.55
C GLN A 414 2.79 -8.52 2.73
N PHE A 415 2.22 -8.30 1.54
CA PHE A 415 2.47 -7.10 0.75
C PHE A 415 1.52 -5.98 1.18
N LYS A 416 2.07 -4.85 1.66
CA LYS A 416 1.36 -3.62 1.98
C LYS A 416 1.49 -2.64 0.83
N GLU A 417 0.38 -2.38 0.16
CA GLU A 417 0.29 -1.43 -0.95
C GLU A 417 0.28 0.01 -0.45
N ASP A 418 1.04 0.91 -1.09
CA ASP A 418 0.94 2.34 -0.86
C ASP A 418 -0.24 2.95 -1.66
N ALA A 419 -1.11 3.67 -0.97
CA ALA A 419 -2.22 4.39 -1.58
C ALA A 419 -1.77 5.54 -2.49
N SER A 420 -0.56 6.09 -2.31
CA SER A 420 -0.02 7.14 -3.19
C SER A 420 0.53 6.59 -4.52
N ALA A 421 1.01 5.35 -4.51
CA ALA A 421 1.55 4.68 -5.69
C ALA A 421 0.47 4.36 -6.74
N PHE A 422 -0.76 4.05 -6.30
CA PHE A 422 -1.81 3.43 -7.11
C PHE A 422 -2.96 4.37 -7.50
N GLY A 423 -2.74 5.18 -8.54
CA GLY A 423 -3.81 5.88 -9.27
C GLY A 423 -4.61 4.96 -10.20
N GLU A 424 -5.16 5.51 -11.28
CA GLU A 424 -5.88 4.73 -12.32
C GLU A 424 -4.98 3.65 -12.97
N ASP A 425 -3.65 3.80 -12.87
CA ASP A 425 -2.59 2.88 -13.30
C ASP A 425 -2.57 1.50 -12.61
N SER A 426 -3.31 1.34 -11.51
CA SER A 426 -3.18 0.21 -10.57
C SER A 426 -3.12 -1.19 -11.18
N LYS A 427 -3.76 -1.42 -12.34
CA LYS A 427 -3.77 -2.74 -12.99
C LYS A 427 -2.47 -3.11 -13.70
N ILE A 428 -1.73 -2.14 -14.26
CA ILE A 428 -0.47 -2.41 -14.96
C ILE A 428 0.67 -2.53 -13.95
N LEU A 429 0.72 -1.61 -12.98
CA LEU A 429 1.71 -1.63 -11.91
C LEU A 429 1.58 -2.88 -11.03
N ARG A 430 0.36 -3.25 -10.60
CA ARG A 430 0.15 -4.48 -9.80
C ARG A 430 0.54 -5.74 -10.59
N ALA A 431 0.18 -5.85 -11.87
CA ALA A 431 0.57 -7.01 -12.69
C ALA A 431 2.09 -7.14 -12.92
N ALA A 432 2.86 -6.04 -12.84
CA ALA A 432 4.31 -6.09 -12.83
C ALA A 432 4.85 -6.52 -11.46
N ALA A 433 4.32 -5.97 -10.37
CA ALA A 433 4.68 -6.31 -9.00
C ALA A 433 4.37 -7.77 -8.66
N ASP A 434 3.16 -8.27 -8.96
CA ASP A 434 2.68 -9.64 -8.73
C ASP A 434 3.68 -10.69 -9.23
N LYS A 435 4.28 -10.44 -10.40
CA LYS A 435 5.25 -11.36 -11.02
C LYS A 435 6.52 -11.50 -10.17
N VAL A 436 7.11 -10.39 -9.74
CA VAL A 436 8.36 -10.39 -8.96
C VAL A 436 8.11 -10.79 -7.51
N LEU A 437 6.97 -10.37 -6.93
CA LEU A 437 6.47 -10.86 -5.65
C LEU A 437 6.35 -12.39 -5.62
N SER A 438 5.89 -13.03 -6.71
CA SER A 438 5.73 -14.48 -6.78
C SER A 438 7.06 -15.26 -6.76
N GLU A 439 8.14 -14.67 -7.27
CA GLU A 439 9.48 -15.25 -7.27
C GLU A 439 10.15 -15.07 -5.89
N GLU A 440 10.05 -13.88 -5.31
CA GLU A 440 10.62 -13.62 -3.98
C GLU A 440 9.90 -14.36 -2.84
N ILE A 441 8.58 -14.51 -2.90
CA ILE A 441 7.85 -15.32 -1.91
C ILE A 441 8.23 -16.80 -1.97
N LYS A 442 8.63 -17.31 -3.15
CA LYS A 442 9.19 -18.67 -3.25
C LYS A 442 10.55 -18.74 -2.56
N ASN A 443 11.43 -17.76 -2.75
CA ASN A 443 12.72 -17.67 -2.06
C ASN A 443 12.52 -17.63 -0.53
N LYS A 444 11.65 -16.74 -0.02
CA LYS A 444 11.37 -16.63 1.42
C LYS A 444 10.70 -17.87 2.02
N ALA A 445 9.88 -18.60 1.24
CA ALA A 445 9.30 -19.87 1.66
C ALA A 445 10.36 -20.99 1.79
N GLU A 446 11.35 -21.02 0.88
CA GLU A 446 12.49 -21.95 0.96
C GLU A 446 13.50 -21.56 2.04
N GLU A 447 13.67 -20.27 2.32
CA GLU A 447 14.46 -19.74 3.44
C GLU A 447 13.84 -20.15 4.78
N LEU A 448 12.57 -19.85 5.02
CA LEU A 448 11.86 -20.23 6.26
C LEU A 448 11.82 -21.76 6.45
N ALA A 449 11.74 -22.55 5.38
CA ALA A 449 11.81 -24.01 5.46
C ALA A 449 13.18 -24.54 5.96
N GLN A 450 14.25 -23.73 5.85
CA GLN A 450 15.62 -24.04 6.27
C GLN A 450 16.07 -23.27 7.53
N ALA A 451 15.43 -22.15 7.86
CA ALA A 451 15.68 -21.31 9.04
C ALA A 451 15.73 -22.12 10.34
N GLU A 452 16.55 -21.71 11.31
CA GLU A 452 16.70 -22.44 12.58
C GLU A 452 15.47 -22.31 13.49
N ASP A 453 15.25 -23.27 14.40
CA ASP A 453 14.11 -23.26 15.34
C ASP A 453 14.14 -22.04 16.30
N GLY A 454 15.28 -21.35 16.43
CA GLY A 454 15.42 -20.09 17.19
C GLY A 454 15.02 -18.82 16.43
N GLU A 455 14.84 -18.86 15.11
CA GLU A 455 14.34 -17.72 14.33
C GLU A 455 12.81 -17.54 14.43
N LEU A 456 12.12 -18.58 14.90
CA LEU A 456 10.68 -18.59 15.12
C LEU A 456 10.35 -18.40 16.60
N SER A 457 9.30 -17.65 16.91
CA SER A 457 8.83 -17.43 18.28
C SER A 457 7.31 -17.44 18.38
N LEU A 458 6.80 -17.95 19.51
CA LEU A 458 5.37 -17.91 19.85
C LEU A 458 5.10 -16.63 20.65
N ILE A 459 4.44 -15.67 20.02
CA ILE A 459 4.01 -14.43 20.66
C ILE A 459 2.60 -14.64 21.21
N LEU A 460 2.48 -14.63 22.54
CA LEU A 460 1.20 -14.76 23.22
C LEU A 460 0.45 -13.43 23.15
N GLY A 461 -0.71 -13.44 22.48
CA GLY A 461 -1.52 -12.25 22.26
C GLY A 461 -2.47 -11.94 23.42
N ASP A 462 -3.05 -10.74 23.39
CA ASP A 462 -4.24 -10.38 24.17
C ASP A 462 -5.46 -10.24 23.23
N PRO A 463 -6.53 -11.05 23.40
CA PRO A 463 -6.61 -12.23 24.27
C PRO A 463 -5.74 -13.40 23.79
N LEU A 464 -5.42 -14.31 24.71
CA LEU A 464 -4.52 -15.47 24.49
C LEU A 464 -4.87 -16.33 23.27
N THR A 465 -6.15 -16.38 22.87
CA THR A 465 -6.63 -17.10 21.68
C THR A 465 -6.19 -16.48 20.35
N ARG A 466 -5.56 -15.29 20.36
CA ARG A 466 -5.00 -14.59 19.19
C ARG A 466 -3.47 -14.67 19.08
N SER A 467 -2.85 -15.61 19.79
CA SER A 467 -1.39 -15.82 19.75
C SER A 467 -0.89 -16.19 18.34
N THR A 468 0.24 -15.59 17.96
CA THR A 468 0.86 -15.74 16.63
C THR A 468 2.21 -16.44 16.70
N ILE A 469 2.60 -17.10 15.62
CA ILE A 469 3.96 -17.55 15.40
C ILE A 469 4.62 -16.54 14.47
N ASN A 470 5.72 -15.96 14.96
CA ASN A 470 6.48 -14.94 14.26
C ASN A 470 7.80 -15.54 13.78
N TRP A 471 8.28 -15.11 12.61
CA TRP A 471 9.61 -15.41 12.08
C TRP A 471 10.38 -14.10 11.95
N ARG A 472 11.57 -14.02 12.56
CA ARG A 472 12.38 -12.77 12.67
C ARG A 472 11.56 -11.55 13.13
N GLY A 473 10.57 -11.79 14.01
CA GLY A 473 9.65 -10.78 14.55
C GLY A 473 8.35 -10.58 13.77
N VAL A 474 8.25 -10.99 12.50
CA VAL A 474 7.05 -10.80 11.66
C VAL A 474 6.06 -11.94 11.82
N ALA A 475 4.78 -11.65 12.05
CA ALA A 475 3.74 -12.66 12.29
C ALA A 475 3.32 -13.42 11.01
N ILE A 476 3.79 -14.66 10.87
CA ILE A 476 3.55 -15.50 9.67
C ILE A 476 2.36 -16.45 9.82
N ALA A 477 1.98 -16.83 11.03
CA ALA A 477 0.89 -17.76 11.30
C ALA A 477 0.17 -17.44 12.62
N ARG A 478 -1.04 -17.97 12.78
CA ARG A 478 -1.81 -17.98 14.03
C ARG A 478 -1.90 -19.40 14.59
N VAL A 479 -1.97 -19.53 15.91
CA VAL A 479 -2.25 -20.82 16.56
C VAL A 479 -3.74 -20.98 16.81
N GLU A 480 -4.28 -22.14 16.44
CA GLU A 480 -5.69 -22.53 16.62
C GLU A 480 -5.84 -23.84 17.40
N LYS A 481 -7.06 -24.06 17.89
CA LYS A 481 -7.49 -25.25 18.62
C LYS A 481 -7.35 -26.52 17.76
N GLY A 482 -6.41 -27.37 18.13
CA GLY A 482 -6.22 -28.70 17.53
C GLY A 482 -7.03 -29.81 18.23
N PRO A 483 -6.81 -31.09 17.88
CA PRO A 483 -7.64 -32.21 18.32
C PRO A 483 -7.51 -32.55 19.82
N THR A 484 -6.43 -32.15 20.49
CA THR A 484 -6.25 -32.28 21.94
C THR A 484 -5.55 -31.06 22.51
N ALA A 485 -5.66 -30.82 23.82
CA ALA A 485 -5.03 -29.66 24.47
C ALA A 485 -3.49 -29.65 24.40
N LEU A 486 -2.84 -30.80 24.16
CA LEU A 486 -1.37 -30.89 23.97
C LEU A 486 -0.96 -30.87 22.47
N ALA A 487 -1.92 -30.90 21.55
CA ALA A 487 -1.68 -30.85 20.12
C ALA A 487 -2.45 -29.66 19.51
N PRO A 488 -1.98 -28.42 19.70
CA PRO A 488 -2.49 -27.26 18.97
C PRO A 488 -2.21 -27.39 17.46
N LYS A 489 -2.85 -26.54 16.66
CA LYS A 489 -2.66 -26.50 15.20
C LYS A 489 -2.15 -25.12 14.79
N ALA A 490 -1.18 -25.01 13.87
CA ALA A 490 -0.88 -23.73 13.25
C ALA A 490 -1.74 -23.51 12.00
N ILE A 491 -2.04 -22.25 11.67
CA ILE A 491 -2.57 -21.85 10.36
C ILE A 491 -1.78 -20.64 9.87
N VAL A 492 -1.14 -20.79 8.70
CA VAL A 492 -0.41 -19.71 8.03
C VAL A 492 -1.37 -18.59 7.64
N ASN A 493 -0.96 -17.33 7.85
CA ASN A 493 -1.79 -16.16 7.61
C ASN A 493 -2.13 -16.04 6.09
N PRO A 494 -3.43 -15.96 5.72
CA PRO A 494 -3.85 -15.97 4.32
C PRO A 494 -3.39 -14.71 3.60
N THR A 495 -2.59 -14.88 2.55
CA THR A 495 -2.07 -13.80 1.70
C THR A 495 -2.47 -14.09 0.26
N PRO A 496 -2.90 -13.10 -0.55
CA PRO A 496 -3.21 -13.32 -1.96
C PRO A 496 -2.05 -13.89 -2.78
N VAL A 497 -0.79 -13.68 -2.38
CA VAL A 497 0.41 -14.08 -3.13
C VAL A 497 1.00 -15.42 -2.66
N LEU A 498 0.85 -15.80 -1.38
CA LEU A 498 1.36 -17.08 -0.86
C LEU A 498 0.36 -18.22 -1.15
N GLN A 499 0.58 -18.93 -2.25
CA GLN A 499 -0.31 -20.02 -2.71
C GLN A 499 0.46 -21.32 -3.02
N GLY A 500 -0.27 -22.42 -3.14
CA GLY A 500 0.23 -23.69 -3.69
C GLY A 500 1.38 -24.30 -2.88
N ASP A 501 2.40 -24.79 -3.58
CA ASP A 501 3.52 -25.52 -2.97
C ASP A 501 4.28 -24.69 -1.93
N SER A 502 4.44 -23.38 -2.17
CA SER A 502 5.08 -22.47 -1.21
C SER A 502 4.28 -22.34 0.09
N GLN A 503 2.95 -22.27 0.00
CA GLN A 503 2.07 -22.28 1.18
C GLN A 503 2.18 -23.61 1.94
N ALA A 504 2.25 -24.74 1.23
CA ALA A 504 2.39 -26.07 1.83
C ALA A 504 3.74 -26.26 2.56
N LEU A 505 4.84 -25.73 2.00
CA LEU A 505 6.15 -25.74 2.64
C LEU A 505 6.16 -24.92 3.95
N VAL A 506 5.64 -23.70 3.92
CA VAL A 506 5.55 -22.83 5.11
C VAL A 506 4.66 -23.46 6.18
N GLN A 507 3.48 -23.97 5.83
CA GLN A 507 2.58 -24.64 6.77
C GLN A 507 3.26 -25.86 7.43
N ALA A 508 3.93 -26.71 6.65
CA ALA A 508 4.63 -27.89 7.16
C ALA A 508 5.85 -27.56 8.05
N ARG A 509 6.50 -26.41 7.84
CA ARG A 509 7.56 -25.90 8.71
C ARG A 509 7.01 -25.43 10.05
N VAL A 510 5.93 -24.63 10.02
CA VAL A 510 5.34 -24.02 11.21
C VAL A 510 4.63 -25.06 12.09
N ASP A 511 3.91 -26.02 11.52
CA ASP A 511 3.30 -27.13 12.29
C ASP A 511 4.38 -27.98 12.99
N ARG A 512 5.52 -28.25 12.33
CA ARG A 512 6.66 -28.97 12.92
C ARG A 512 7.28 -28.19 14.07
N TRP A 513 7.54 -26.90 13.86
CA TRP A 513 8.12 -26.03 14.89
C TRP A 513 7.21 -25.95 16.12
N LEU A 514 5.92 -25.74 15.93
CA LEU A 514 4.95 -25.67 17.03
C LEU A 514 4.89 -26.99 17.82
N ALA A 515 4.92 -28.14 17.14
CA ALA A 515 4.96 -29.45 17.77
C ALA A 515 6.25 -29.67 18.57
N ASN A 516 7.42 -29.31 18.02
CA ASN A 516 8.71 -29.37 18.73
C ASN A 516 8.69 -28.47 19.98
N HIS A 517 8.35 -27.19 19.82
CA HIS A 517 8.35 -26.18 20.88
C HIS A 517 7.44 -26.55 22.06
N VAL A 518 6.24 -27.07 21.77
CA VAL A 518 5.32 -27.59 22.79
C VAL A 518 5.86 -28.88 23.42
N GLY A 519 6.44 -29.77 22.60
CA GLY A 519 7.07 -31.02 23.02
C GLY A 519 8.21 -30.83 24.02
N GLU A 520 9.11 -29.87 23.78
CA GLU A 520 10.26 -29.58 24.64
C GLU A 520 9.84 -28.91 25.95
N ILE A 521 9.07 -27.82 25.88
CA ILE A 521 8.66 -27.05 27.07
C ILE A 521 7.76 -27.88 27.99
N LEU A 522 6.93 -28.77 27.43
CA LEU A 522 6.03 -29.65 28.19
C LEU A 522 6.46 -31.12 28.17
N ALA A 523 7.74 -31.43 27.94
CA ALA A 523 8.28 -32.80 27.89
C ALA A 523 7.81 -33.72 29.05
N PRO A 524 7.66 -33.26 30.31
CA PRO A 524 7.11 -34.09 31.39
C PRO A 524 5.65 -34.55 31.18
N LEU A 525 4.83 -33.80 30.44
CA LEU A 525 3.47 -34.19 30.07
C LEU A 525 3.46 -35.22 28.94
N PHE A 526 4.34 -35.07 27.95
CA PHE A 526 4.50 -36.06 26.88
C PHE A 526 5.05 -37.39 27.42
N ALA A 527 6.07 -37.36 28.29
CA ALA A 527 6.55 -38.55 28.99
C ALA A 527 5.47 -39.24 29.84
N MET A 528 4.60 -38.46 30.51
CA MET A 528 3.44 -39.02 31.21
C MET A 528 2.41 -39.62 30.23
N GLN A 529 2.15 -38.96 29.10
CA GLN A 529 1.22 -39.43 28.07
C GLN A 529 1.68 -40.76 27.45
N GLU A 530 2.97 -40.89 27.12
CA GLU A 530 3.57 -42.13 26.63
C GLU A 530 3.46 -43.26 27.67
N ALA A 531 3.85 -43.00 28.92
CA ALA A 531 3.74 -43.97 30.00
C ALA A 531 2.28 -44.43 30.22
N VAL A 532 1.32 -43.50 30.22
CA VAL A 532 -0.12 -43.79 30.38
C VAL A 532 -0.70 -44.51 29.16
N ASN A 533 -0.16 -44.29 27.96
CA ASN A 533 -0.49 -45.04 26.75
C ASN A 533 0.09 -46.46 26.72
N GLY A 534 0.94 -46.82 27.69
CA GLY A 534 1.54 -48.16 27.81
C GLY A 534 2.96 -48.28 27.27
N ALA A 535 3.70 -47.17 27.19
CA ALA A 535 5.14 -47.21 26.93
C ALA A 535 5.88 -48.05 28.00
N LYS A 536 7.01 -48.60 27.57
CA LYS A 536 7.80 -49.56 28.33
C LYS A 536 9.20 -49.03 28.61
N ASP A 537 9.73 -49.41 29.77
CA ASP A 537 11.12 -49.15 30.13
C ASP A 537 12.11 -50.01 29.29
N GLY A 538 13.41 -49.75 29.45
CA GLY A 538 14.47 -50.53 28.81
C GLY A 538 14.55 -52.00 29.22
N ALA A 539 13.75 -52.45 30.19
CA ALA A 539 13.59 -53.85 30.58
C ALA A 539 12.28 -54.48 30.03
N GLY A 540 11.48 -53.74 29.25
CA GLY A 540 10.25 -54.21 28.62
C GLY A 540 9.00 -54.20 29.53
N LYS A 541 9.10 -53.59 30.72
CA LYS A 541 8.01 -53.45 31.71
C LYS A 541 7.26 -52.14 31.48
N GLU A 542 5.94 -52.11 31.72
CA GLU A 542 5.14 -50.87 31.63
C GLU A 542 5.63 -49.83 32.65
N ILE A 543 5.86 -48.59 32.20
CA ILE A 543 6.44 -47.51 33.02
C ILE A 543 5.53 -47.14 34.19
N ILE A 544 4.20 -47.20 34.01
CA ILE A 544 3.23 -46.97 35.08
C ILE A 544 2.04 -47.93 34.95
N THR A 545 1.64 -48.56 36.05
CA THR A 545 0.63 -49.64 36.07
C THR A 545 -0.50 -49.39 37.08
N GLY A 546 -1.53 -50.25 37.04
CA GLY A 546 -2.59 -50.30 38.04
C GLY A 546 -3.28 -48.96 38.32
N MET A 547 -3.53 -48.67 39.60
CA MET A 547 -4.21 -47.44 40.02
C MET A 547 -3.36 -46.18 39.81
N ALA A 548 -2.03 -46.30 39.80
CA ALA A 548 -1.13 -45.19 39.50
C ALA A 548 -1.32 -44.68 38.07
N ARG A 549 -1.46 -45.59 37.10
CA ARG A 549 -1.77 -45.26 35.69
C ARG A 549 -3.10 -44.50 35.55
N GLY A 550 -4.11 -44.90 36.32
CA GLY A 550 -5.42 -44.21 36.36
C GLY A 550 -5.34 -42.78 36.92
N ILE A 551 -4.52 -42.55 37.96
CA ILE A 551 -4.30 -41.21 38.51
C ILE A 551 -3.45 -40.35 37.57
N ALA A 552 -2.44 -40.92 36.92
CA ALA A 552 -1.65 -40.21 35.90
C ALA A 552 -2.51 -39.80 34.69
N PHE A 553 -3.46 -40.64 34.25
CA PHE A 553 -4.46 -40.24 33.23
C PHE A 553 -5.29 -39.02 33.68
N GLN A 554 -5.84 -39.04 34.90
CA GLN A 554 -6.59 -37.89 35.45
C GLN A 554 -5.72 -36.62 35.64
N MET A 555 -4.41 -36.79 35.83
CA MET A 555 -3.45 -35.67 35.85
C MET A 555 -3.17 -35.12 34.45
N LEU A 556 -3.06 -35.98 33.44
CA LEU A 556 -2.85 -35.58 32.05
C LEU A 556 -4.05 -34.78 31.50
N GLU A 557 -5.28 -35.21 31.80
CA GLU A 557 -6.52 -34.46 31.51
C GLU A 557 -6.54 -33.05 32.14
N LYS A 558 -5.71 -32.82 33.17
CA LYS A 558 -5.58 -31.55 33.91
C LYS A 558 -4.19 -30.93 33.76
N LEU A 559 -3.52 -31.24 32.64
CA LEU A 559 -2.20 -30.72 32.25
C LEU A 559 -1.17 -30.77 33.40
N GLY A 560 -1.14 -31.87 34.15
CA GLY A 560 -0.11 -32.18 35.15
C GLY A 560 -0.39 -31.71 36.59
N THR A 561 -1.59 -31.21 36.90
CA THR A 561 -1.95 -30.74 38.25
C THR A 561 -3.29 -31.30 38.74
N ILE A 562 -3.33 -31.92 39.92
CA ILE A 562 -4.60 -32.40 40.53
C ILE A 562 -4.66 -32.20 42.06
N PRO A 563 -5.74 -31.60 42.61
CA PRO A 563 -6.02 -31.61 44.04
C PRO A 563 -6.12 -33.03 44.62
N ARG A 564 -5.30 -33.36 45.64
CA ARG A 564 -5.27 -34.70 46.27
C ARG A 564 -6.64 -35.10 46.82
N ARG A 565 -7.46 -34.13 47.23
CA ARG A 565 -8.85 -34.30 47.70
C ARG A 565 -9.78 -35.01 46.69
N MET A 566 -9.56 -34.89 45.37
CA MET A 566 -10.38 -35.60 44.37
C MET A 566 -10.02 -37.09 44.30
N ILE A 567 -8.72 -37.42 44.33
CA ILE A 567 -8.19 -38.79 44.26
C ILE A 567 -8.01 -39.44 45.65
N ALA A 568 -8.61 -38.88 46.71
CA ALA A 568 -8.32 -39.24 48.10
C ALA A 568 -8.83 -40.64 48.54
N ARG A 569 -9.48 -41.38 47.65
CA ARG A 569 -9.79 -42.81 47.79
C ARG A 569 -8.75 -43.62 47.02
N ASP A 570 -8.78 -43.49 45.70
CA ASP A 570 -7.89 -44.04 44.68
C ASP A 570 -6.40 -44.04 45.10
N PHE A 571 -5.91 -42.92 45.64
CA PHE A 571 -4.51 -42.74 46.06
C PHE A 571 -4.12 -43.54 47.32
N ARG A 572 -5.08 -44.03 48.11
CA ARG A 572 -4.82 -44.97 49.21
C ARG A 572 -4.48 -46.35 48.68
N ASP A 573 -5.19 -46.74 47.63
CA ASP A 573 -5.14 -48.06 47.00
C ASP A 573 -3.98 -48.17 45.99
N VAL A 574 -3.29 -47.07 45.69
CA VAL A 574 -1.97 -47.10 45.04
C VAL A 574 -0.95 -47.71 45.99
N ASP A 575 -0.28 -48.76 45.53
CA ASP A 575 0.70 -49.55 46.25
C ASP A 575 2.08 -48.86 46.34
N ARG A 576 3.12 -49.60 46.77
CA ARG A 576 4.49 -49.05 46.89
C ARG A 576 5.17 -48.88 45.52
N GLU A 577 4.92 -49.76 44.55
CA GLU A 577 5.49 -49.69 43.22
C GLU A 577 4.85 -48.56 42.41
N GLY A 578 3.51 -48.44 42.39
CA GLY A 578 2.81 -47.35 41.73
C GLY A 578 3.25 -45.95 42.22
N ARG A 579 3.50 -45.79 43.52
CA ARG A 579 4.05 -44.54 44.09
C ARG A 579 5.49 -44.25 43.66
N PHE A 580 6.28 -45.29 43.36
CA PHE A 580 7.63 -45.14 42.83
C PHE A 580 7.60 -44.76 41.34
N GLN A 581 6.79 -45.45 40.53
CA GLN A 581 6.55 -45.12 39.12
C GLN A 581 6.11 -43.65 38.93
N MET A 582 5.16 -43.17 39.75
CA MET A 582 4.74 -41.76 39.73
C MET A 582 5.89 -40.79 40.03
N LYS A 583 6.78 -41.12 40.98
CA LYS A 583 7.97 -40.32 41.27
C LYS A 583 8.99 -40.34 40.13
N GLN A 584 9.16 -41.46 39.43
CA GLN A 584 10.03 -41.53 38.24
C GLN A 584 9.51 -40.64 37.09
N LEU A 585 8.18 -40.49 36.96
CA LEU A 585 7.54 -39.50 36.06
C LEU A 585 7.58 -38.05 36.59
N GLY A 586 8.41 -37.76 37.60
CA GLY A 586 8.56 -36.40 38.16
C GLY A 586 7.37 -35.90 38.98
N ILE A 587 6.38 -36.75 39.30
CA ILE A 587 5.19 -36.33 40.05
C ILE A 587 5.54 -36.17 41.53
N TRP A 588 5.37 -34.95 42.05
CA TRP A 588 5.43 -34.65 43.46
C TRP A 588 4.16 -35.16 44.16
N LEU A 589 4.32 -36.06 45.13
CA LEU A 589 3.22 -36.70 45.88
C LEU A 589 2.81 -35.88 47.10
N GLY A 590 2.44 -34.63 46.87
CA GLY A 590 2.09 -33.63 47.90
C GLY A 590 0.87 -34.00 48.74
N SER A 591 0.75 -33.34 49.89
CA SER A 591 -0.31 -33.47 50.89
C SER A 591 -1.64 -32.85 50.46
N ALA A 592 -1.62 -31.74 49.73
CA ALA A 592 -2.78 -31.01 49.24
C ALA A 592 -3.04 -31.24 47.73
N SER A 593 -1.97 -31.46 46.95
CA SER A 593 -1.99 -31.65 45.50
C SER A 593 -0.94 -32.66 45.03
N LEU A 594 -1.19 -33.28 43.88
CA LEU A 594 -0.15 -33.89 43.07
C LEU A 594 0.11 -32.97 41.87
N TYR A 595 1.39 -32.72 41.57
CA TYR A 595 1.83 -31.89 40.45
C TYR A 595 3.24 -32.28 40.00
N ILE A 596 3.67 -31.82 38.82
CA ILE A 596 5.07 -31.92 38.38
C ILE A 596 5.77 -30.57 38.63
N PRO A 597 6.84 -30.48 39.45
CA PRO A 597 7.48 -29.21 39.79
C PRO A 597 8.04 -28.41 38.60
N SER A 598 8.55 -29.06 37.56
CA SER A 598 9.05 -28.38 36.36
C SER A 598 7.96 -27.66 35.56
N LEU A 599 6.69 -28.08 35.68
CA LEU A 599 5.54 -27.43 35.05
C LEU A 599 5.03 -26.17 35.80
N LEU A 600 5.68 -25.82 36.92
CA LEU A 600 5.48 -24.57 37.65
C LEU A 600 6.53 -23.50 37.30
N LYS A 601 7.52 -23.80 36.46
CA LYS A 601 8.43 -22.79 35.90
C LYS A 601 7.64 -21.83 34.97
N PRO A 602 8.05 -20.55 34.82
CA PRO A 602 7.26 -19.55 34.10
C PRO A 602 6.82 -19.96 32.69
N ALA A 603 7.74 -20.35 31.80
CA ALA A 603 7.40 -20.73 30.43
C ALA A 603 6.47 -21.97 30.34
N PRO A 604 6.75 -23.10 31.02
CA PRO A 604 5.79 -24.22 31.11
C PRO A 604 4.42 -23.85 31.69
N ALA A 605 4.35 -23.00 32.72
CA ALA A 605 3.08 -22.58 33.30
C ALA A 605 2.27 -21.69 32.35
N GLN A 606 2.93 -20.72 31.70
CA GLN A 606 2.32 -19.82 30.73
C GLN A 606 1.86 -20.57 29.47
N LEU A 607 2.65 -21.53 28.97
CA LEU A 607 2.28 -22.37 27.83
C LEU A 607 1.11 -23.33 28.18
N ARG A 608 1.10 -23.93 29.38
CA ARG A 608 -0.05 -24.71 29.88
C ARG A 608 -1.33 -23.88 29.94
N LEU A 609 -1.24 -22.65 30.43
CA LEU A 609 -2.37 -21.73 30.51
C LEU A 609 -2.89 -21.35 29.11
N PHE A 610 -2.00 -21.00 28.18
CA PHE A 610 -2.34 -20.71 26.79
C PHE A 610 -3.03 -21.90 26.10
N LEU A 611 -2.45 -23.10 26.17
CA LEU A 611 -3.02 -24.29 25.55
C LEU A 611 -4.38 -24.68 26.15
N TRP A 612 -4.55 -24.52 27.46
CA TRP A 612 -5.84 -24.70 28.11
C TRP A 612 -6.88 -23.65 27.67
N ALA A 613 -6.51 -22.37 27.61
CA ALA A 613 -7.38 -21.28 27.17
C ALA A 613 -7.84 -21.48 25.71
N LEU A 614 -6.88 -21.81 24.83
CA LEU A 614 -7.11 -22.10 23.42
C LEU A 614 -8.01 -23.32 23.22
N PHE A 615 -7.79 -24.41 23.96
CA PHE A 615 -8.61 -25.62 23.83
C PHE A 615 -10.03 -25.45 24.39
N ASN A 616 -10.25 -24.51 25.31
CA ASN A 616 -11.56 -24.23 25.91
C ASN A 616 -12.23 -22.95 25.35
N ASP A 617 -11.69 -22.39 24.26
CA ASP A 617 -12.22 -21.20 23.57
C ASP A 617 -12.42 -19.98 24.50
N MET A 618 -11.48 -19.75 25.43
CA MET A 618 -11.59 -18.72 26.47
C MET A 618 -10.92 -17.39 26.09
N ASP A 619 -11.71 -16.53 25.43
CA ASP A 619 -11.30 -15.16 25.04
C ASP A 619 -11.22 -14.15 26.20
N GLN A 620 -11.81 -14.44 27.37
CA GLN A 620 -11.83 -13.51 28.52
C GLN A 620 -11.25 -14.20 29.76
N LEU A 621 -9.96 -13.99 29.99
CA LEU A 621 -9.23 -14.43 31.17
C LEU A 621 -8.52 -13.22 31.82
N PRO A 622 -8.25 -13.25 33.14
CA PRO A 622 -7.39 -12.25 33.78
C PRO A 622 -5.94 -12.33 33.30
N ASP A 623 -5.18 -11.28 33.58
CA ASP A 623 -3.73 -11.23 33.37
C ASP A 623 -3.00 -12.42 34.01
N VAL A 624 -1.97 -12.92 33.31
CA VAL A 624 -1.15 -14.03 33.81
C VAL A 624 -0.43 -13.60 35.09
N PRO A 625 -0.57 -14.31 36.23
CA PRO A 625 0.05 -13.89 37.49
C PRO A 625 1.56 -13.72 37.39
N VAL A 626 2.08 -12.60 37.91
CA VAL A 626 3.51 -12.27 37.90
C VAL A 626 4.32 -13.38 38.58
N ALA A 627 5.37 -13.84 37.90
CA ALA A 627 6.22 -14.91 38.38
C ALA A 627 6.91 -14.53 39.71
N GLY A 628 6.83 -15.44 40.69
CA GLY A 628 7.47 -15.29 42.00
C GLY A 628 6.50 -15.08 43.17
N LEU A 629 5.31 -14.52 42.94
CA LEU A 629 4.30 -14.31 43.99
C LEU A 629 3.90 -15.65 44.66
N CYS A 630 3.85 -15.67 46.00
CA CYS A 630 3.45 -16.86 46.76
C CYS A 630 1.92 -16.99 46.87
N THR A 631 1.22 -15.87 47.01
CA THR A 631 -0.24 -15.78 47.11
C THR A 631 -0.73 -14.57 46.31
N ILE A 632 -1.88 -14.71 45.66
CA ILE A 632 -2.56 -13.67 44.88
C ILE A 632 -4.07 -13.63 45.23
N PRO A 633 -4.75 -12.49 45.14
CA PRO A 633 -6.22 -12.43 45.27
C PRO A 633 -6.90 -13.10 44.07
N ILE A 634 -8.14 -13.58 44.24
CA ILE A 634 -8.94 -14.12 43.13
C ILE A 634 -9.87 -13.07 42.53
N ASP A 635 -10.01 -13.07 41.19
CA ASP A 635 -11.12 -12.42 40.50
C ASP A 635 -12.35 -13.33 40.61
N PRO A 636 -13.49 -12.86 41.17
CA PRO A 636 -14.74 -13.62 41.22
C PRO A 636 -15.28 -14.06 39.85
N LYS A 637 -14.88 -13.42 38.74
CA LYS A 637 -15.27 -13.80 37.37
C LYS A 637 -14.41 -14.93 36.80
N ALA A 638 -13.19 -15.12 37.32
CA ALA A 638 -12.24 -16.08 36.77
C ALA A 638 -12.61 -17.53 37.12
N PRO A 639 -12.59 -18.47 36.15
CA PRO A 639 -12.84 -19.88 36.44
C PRO A 639 -11.71 -20.44 37.30
N ARG A 640 -12.02 -21.21 38.35
CA ARG A 640 -11.01 -21.75 39.29
C ARG A 640 -9.89 -22.55 38.63
N THR A 641 -10.14 -23.11 37.45
CA THR A 641 -9.14 -23.82 36.61
C THR A 641 -8.05 -22.90 36.06
N PHE A 642 -8.30 -21.61 35.84
CA PHE A 642 -7.28 -20.62 35.45
C PHE A 642 -6.11 -20.67 36.44
N TYR A 643 -6.41 -20.52 37.73
CA TYR A 643 -5.43 -20.59 38.80
C TYR A 643 -4.71 -21.94 38.85
N GLU A 644 -5.42 -23.07 38.68
CA GLU A 644 -4.80 -24.41 38.69
C GLU A 644 -3.85 -24.64 37.50
N MET A 645 -4.12 -24.06 36.32
CA MET A 645 -3.19 -24.08 35.19
C MET A 645 -1.98 -23.16 35.43
N SER A 646 -2.21 -21.95 35.92
CA SER A 646 -1.16 -20.99 36.31
C SER A 646 -0.28 -21.44 37.50
N GLY A 647 -0.54 -22.60 38.10
CA GLY A 647 0.30 -23.17 39.17
C GLY A 647 -0.10 -22.79 40.60
N TYR A 648 -1.31 -22.25 40.78
CA TYR A 648 -1.88 -21.84 42.06
C TYR A 648 -3.07 -22.72 42.46
N ARG A 649 -3.46 -22.67 43.74
CA ARG A 649 -4.67 -23.29 44.29
C ARG A 649 -5.52 -22.21 44.93
N VAL A 650 -6.75 -22.05 44.44
CA VAL A 650 -7.78 -21.22 45.11
C VAL A 650 -8.08 -21.78 46.50
N VAL A 651 -7.85 -20.95 47.52
CA VAL A 651 -8.13 -21.19 48.93
C VAL A 651 -8.77 -19.93 49.51
N GLY A 652 -10.01 -20.03 49.96
CA GLY A 652 -10.72 -18.87 50.49
C GLY A 652 -10.94 -17.79 49.43
N LYS A 653 -10.53 -16.55 49.73
CA LYS A 653 -10.51 -15.39 48.82
C LYS A 653 -9.24 -15.30 47.95
N ASN A 654 -8.24 -16.14 48.21
CA ASN A 654 -6.91 -16.05 47.59
C ASN A 654 -6.60 -17.30 46.76
N ALA A 655 -5.48 -17.26 46.03
CA ALA A 655 -4.88 -18.41 45.38
C ALA A 655 -3.39 -18.51 45.75
N VAL A 656 -2.99 -19.66 46.31
CA VAL A 656 -1.64 -19.92 46.82
C VAL A 656 -0.86 -20.79 45.85
N ARG A 657 0.42 -20.48 45.58
CA ARG A 657 1.27 -21.25 44.66
C ARG A 657 1.47 -22.68 45.17
N LEU A 658 1.35 -23.67 44.28
CA LEU A 658 1.21 -25.09 44.67
C LEU A 658 2.40 -25.64 45.47
N ASP A 659 3.62 -25.20 45.17
CA ASP A 659 4.85 -25.57 45.87
C ASP A 659 4.96 -24.92 47.25
N MET A 660 4.57 -23.65 47.40
CA MET A 660 4.51 -22.96 48.69
C MET A 660 3.45 -23.59 49.61
N LEU A 661 2.29 -23.95 49.05
CA LEU A 661 1.24 -24.64 49.79
C LEU A 661 1.69 -26.00 50.32
N GLU A 662 2.52 -26.75 49.57
CA GLU A 662 3.10 -28.01 50.08
C GLU A 662 4.24 -27.79 51.09
N ARG A 663 5.07 -26.74 50.94
CA ARG A 663 6.08 -26.38 51.95
C ARG A 663 5.41 -26.04 53.28
N LEU A 664 4.40 -25.18 53.25
CA LEU A 664 3.56 -24.85 54.41
C LEU A 664 2.94 -26.10 55.03
N ALA A 665 2.38 -27.00 54.21
CA ALA A 665 1.73 -28.21 54.72
C ALA A 665 2.69 -29.22 55.36
N ASN A 666 3.95 -29.30 54.88
CA ASN A 666 4.99 -30.12 55.51
C ASN A 666 5.48 -29.49 56.82
N ALA A 667 5.81 -28.18 56.81
CA ALA A 667 6.26 -27.48 58.01
C ALA A 667 5.17 -27.48 59.12
N ALA A 668 3.92 -27.17 58.77
CA ALA A 668 2.78 -27.26 59.69
C ALA A 668 2.58 -28.68 60.25
N ARG A 669 2.95 -29.72 59.50
CA ARG A 669 2.84 -31.12 59.94
C ARG A 669 3.92 -31.47 60.96
N GLU A 670 5.16 -31.06 60.74
CA GLU A 670 6.28 -31.24 61.67
C GLU A 670 6.02 -30.46 62.97
N VAL A 671 5.63 -29.18 62.86
CA VAL A 671 5.20 -28.32 63.96
C VAL A 671 3.99 -28.92 64.72
N SER A 672 3.11 -29.68 64.04
CA SER A 672 1.96 -30.37 64.64
C SER A 672 2.26 -31.71 65.32
N LEU A 673 3.39 -32.38 65.07
CA LEU A 673 3.79 -33.59 65.82
C LEU A 673 4.05 -33.26 67.31
N LYS A 674 4.52 -32.04 67.55
CA LYS A 674 4.78 -31.49 68.89
C LYS A 674 3.48 -31.26 69.68
N GLY A 675 2.41 -30.87 69.00
CA GLY A 675 1.06 -30.67 69.58
C GLY A 675 0.28 -29.61 68.79
N PRO A 676 -0.81 -29.05 69.33
CA PRO A 676 -1.36 -27.79 68.84
C PRO A 676 -0.30 -26.68 68.84
N PHE A 677 -0.40 -25.68 67.96
CA PHE A 677 0.62 -24.64 67.79
C PHE A 677 0.02 -23.25 67.56
N PRO A 678 0.67 -22.15 68.00
CA PRO A 678 0.22 -20.80 67.70
C PRO A 678 0.39 -20.47 66.20
N ALA A 679 -0.12 -19.31 65.79
CA ALA A 679 0.10 -18.80 64.44
C ALA A 679 1.57 -18.32 64.29
N ASP A 680 2.42 -19.20 63.79
CA ASP A 680 3.88 -19.03 63.72
C ASP A 680 4.31 -18.06 62.60
N PRO A 681 5.12 -17.01 62.88
CA PRO A 681 5.63 -16.09 61.86
C PRO A 681 6.37 -16.76 60.71
N ASP A 682 7.11 -17.84 60.96
CA ASP A 682 7.87 -18.54 59.91
C ASP A 682 6.92 -19.28 58.94
N LEU A 683 5.80 -19.79 59.46
CA LEU A 683 4.75 -20.39 58.63
C LEU A 683 3.99 -19.32 57.81
N MET A 684 3.76 -18.12 58.37
CA MET A 684 3.16 -17.01 57.61
C MET A 684 4.09 -16.54 56.47
N SER A 685 5.40 -16.48 56.73
CA SER A 685 6.43 -16.07 55.77
C SER A 685 6.44 -16.93 54.50
N LEU A 686 6.26 -18.25 54.63
CA LEU A 686 6.18 -19.19 53.49
C LEU A 686 5.07 -18.88 52.47
N VAL A 687 3.99 -18.22 52.91
CA VAL A 687 2.82 -17.90 52.07
C VAL A 687 2.69 -16.41 51.74
N GLY A 688 3.36 -15.54 52.48
CA GLY A 688 3.24 -14.08 52.35
C GLY A 688 1.90 -13.53 52.86
N THR A 689 1.24 -14.22 53.80
CA THR A 689 -0.09 -13.87 54.32
C THR A 689 -0.17 -14.05 55.83
N SER A 690 -0.91 -13.17 56.51
CA SER A 690 -1.19 -13.22 57.95
C SER A 690 -2.70 -13.17 58.25
N GLY A 691 -3.08 -13.25 59.53
CA GLY A 691 -4.46 -13.06 59.99
C GLY A 691 -5.47 -14.09 59.47
N ASP A 692 -6.66 -13.61 59.08
CA ASP A 692 -7.77 -14.45 58.61
C ASP A 692 -7.42 -15.24 57.36
N ASP A 693 -6.71 -14.64 56.40
CA ASP A 693 -6.34 -15.30 55.14
C ASP A 693 -5.37 -16.48 55.39
N PHE A 694 -4.40 -16.32 56.29
CA PHE A 694 -3.56 -17.43 56.76
C PHE A 694 -4.40 -18.52 57.45
N THR A 695 -5.42 -18.13 58.21
CA THR A 695 -6.33 -19.06 58.88
C THR A 695 -7.20 -19.84 57.88
N GLU A 696 -7.68 -19.22 56.79
CA GLU A 696 -8.36 -19.90 55.68
C GLU A 696 -7.43 -20.91 54.97
N ILE A 697 -6.14 -20.55 54.79
CA ILE A 697 -5.12 -21.43 54.20
C ILE A 697 -4.84 -22.64 55.09
N MET A 698 -4.65 -22.44 56.38
CA MET A 698 -4.44 -23.51 57.36
C MET A 698 -5.67 -24.42 57.49
N ALA A 699 -6.88 -23.85 57.44
CA ALA A 699 -8.12 -24.63 57.42
C ALA A 699 -8.25 -25.52 56.17
N TYR A 700 -7.84 -25.05 54.99
CA TYR A 700 -7.79 -25.86 53.77
C TYR A 700 -6.81 -27.05 53.89
N LEU A 701 -5.72 -26.88 54.64
CA LEU A 701 -4.75 -27.95 54.94
C LEU A 701 -5.20 -28.91 56.06
N GLY A 702 -6.35 -28.66 56.71
CA GLY A 702 -6.89 -29.50 57.78
C GLY A 702 -6.50 -29.08 59.20
N TYR A 703 -5.96 -27.87 59.39
CA TYR A 703 -5.64 -27.31 60.69
C TYR A 703 -6.75 -26.36 61.14
N VAL A 704 -7.43 -26.70 62.24
CA VAL A 704 -8.52 -25.90 62.79
C VAL A 704 -7.99 -25.08 63.97
N HIS A 705 -8.16 -23.76 63.86
CA HIS A 705 -7.91 -22.78 64.92
C HIS A 705 -8.89 -23.03 66.07
N LYS A 706 -8.39 -23.27 67.29
CA LYS A 706 -9.21 -23.54 68.48
C LYS A 706 -8.83 -22.62 69.63
N GLU A 707 -9.84 -22.20 70.37
CA GLU A 707 -9.69 -21.54 71.67
C GLU A 707 -9.18 -22.54 72.72
N TYR A 708 -8.21 -22.11 73.52
CA TYR A 708 -7.75 -22.79 74.74
C TYR A 708 -7.75 -21.78 75.90
N ALA A 709 -7.96 -22.25 77.12
CA ALA A 709 -7.74 -21.42 78.30
C ALA A 709 -6.24 -21.14 78.50
N PRO A 710 -5.83 -20.00 79.12
CA PRO A 710 -4.41 -19.70 79.36
C PRO A 710 -3.66 -20.86 80.04
N ASP A 711 -4.26 -21.44 81.09
CA ASP A 711 -3.69 -22.55 81.86
C ASP A 711 -3.55 -23.85 81.04
N GLU A 712 -4.27 -24.00 79.93
CA GLU A 712 -4.16 -25.14 79.02
C GLU A 712 -3.15 -24.86 77.93
N ALA A 713 -3.17 -23.67 77.35
CA ALA A 713 -2.22 -23.22 76.34
C ALA A 713 -0.79 -23.15 76.89
N ALA A 714 -0.60 -22.72 78.14
CA ALA A 714 0.70 -22.74 78.83
C ALA A 714 1.25 -24.17 78.96
N LYS A 715 0.42 -25.13 79.40
CA LYS A 715 0.82 -26.56 79.48
C LYS A 715 1.11 -27.17 78.12
N ILE A 716 0.40 -26.74 77.06
CA ILE A 716 0.72 -27.13 75.68
C ILE A 716 2.07 -26.53 75.26
N ALA A 717 2.36 -25.26 75.58
CA ALA A 717 3.64 -24.62 75.27
C ALA A 717 4.82 -25.29 76.00
N GLU A 718 4.67 -25.60 77.30
CA GLU A 718 5.66 -26.39 78.07
C GLU A 718 5.91 -27.77 77.45
N ALA A 719 4.84 -28.50 77.11
CA ALA A 719 4.93 -29.82 76.49
C ALA A 719 5.54 -29.77 75.07
N ARG A 720 5.36 -28.65 74.34
CA ARG A 720 6.06 -28.40 73.08
C ARG A 720 7.54 -28.10 73.30
N ALA A 721 7.88 -27.22 74.24
CA ALA A 721 9.26 -26.88 74.56
C ALA A 721 10.08 -28.10 75.00
N ALA A 722 9.49 -28.98 75.82
CA ALA A 722 10.13 -30.24 76.21
C ALA A 722 10.39 -31.18 75.03
N LYS A 723 9.48 -31.27 74.05
CA LYS A 723 9.68 -32.03 72.81
C LYS A 723 10.68 -31.36 71.87
N GLN A 724 10.62 -30.04 71.75
CA GLN A 724 11.53 -29.25 70.92
C GLN A 724 12.96 -29.44 71.41
N ALA A 725 13.23 -29.25 72.71
CA ALA A 725 14.55 -29.48 73.30
C ALA A 725 15.07 -30.92 73.14
N ALA A 726 14.18 -31.92 73.13
CA ALA A 726 14.55 -33.31 72.84
C ALA A 726 14.90 -33.53 71.35
N GLU A 727 14.11 -32.97 70.42
CA GLU A 727 14.42 -33.00 68.99
C GLU A 727 15.66 -32.18 68.64
N ASP A 728 15.89 -31.03 69.29
CA ASP A 728 17.07 -30.19 69.10
C ASP A 728 18.34 -30.94 69.55
N GLN A 729 18.27 -31.69 70.67
CA GLN A 729 19.36 -32.57 71.10
C GLN A 729 19.58 -33.75 70.14
N GLU A 730 18.51 -34.38 69.64
CA GLU A 730 18.63 -35.47 68.65
C GLU A 730 19.13 -34.97 67.28
N THR A 731 18.79 -33.75 66.90
CA THR A 731 19.20 -33.11 65.64
C THR A 731 20.63 -32.61 65.73
N ALA A 732 21.03 -31.97 66.82
CA ALA A 732 22.43 -31.62 67.07
C ALA A 732 23.33 -32.87 67.14
N ALA A 733 22.85 -33.98 67.71
CA ALA A 733 23.57 -35.26 67.71
C ALA A 733 23.69 -35.89 66.31
N LYS A 734 22.74 -35.64 65.40
CA LYS A 734 22.81 -36.09 63.99
C LYS A 734 23.73 -35.18 63.17
N GLN A 735 23.57 -33.87 63.26
CA GLN A 735 24.44 -32.90 62.58
C GLN A 735 25.90 -33.08 63.01
N ALA A 736 26.19 -33.24 64.31
CA ALA A 736 27.55 -33.55 64.77
C ALA A 736 28.13 -34.87 64.25
N GLY A 737 27.30 -35.78 63.73
CA GLY A 737 27.73 -36.99 63.02
C GLY A 737 27.90 -36.77 61.51
N GLU A 738 26.95 -36.08 60.86
CA GLU A 738 27.01 -35.74 59.44
C GLU A 738 28.16 -34.76 59.13
N ASP A 739 28.37 -33.74 59.97
CA ASP A 739 29.46 -32.75 59.87
C ASP A 739 30.85 -33.40 59.97
N GLN A 740 30.99 -34.51 60.71
CA GLN A 740 32.24 -35.29 60.73
C GLN A 740 32.45 -36.07 59.43
N GLU A 741 31.38 -36.50 58.75
CA GLU A 741 31.48 -37.22 57.47
C GLU A 741 31.66 -36.26 56.27
N THR A 742 31.11 -35.04 56.30
CA THR A 742 31.43 -33.99 55.31
C THR A 742 32.82 -33.41 55.51
N ALA A 743 33.24 -33.10 56.74
CA ALA A 743 34.60 -32.62 57.00
C ALA A 743 35.68 -33.63 56.55
N ALA A 744 35.43 -34.93 56.72
CA ALA A 744 36.32 -35.99 56.23
C ALA A 744 36.37 -36.10 54.69
N LYS A 745 35.30 -35.73 53.99
CA LYS A 745 35.25 -35.72 52.51
C LYS A 745 35.87 -34.46 51.92
N GLN A 746 35.54 -33.28 52.46
CA GLN A 746 36.13 -32.02 52.00
C GLN A 746 37.64 -32.00 52.23
N ALA A 747 38.15 -32.55 53.35
CA ALA A 747 39.59 -32.69 53.57
C ALA A 747 40.31 -33.62 52.55
N ALA A 748 39.57 -34.48 51.84
CA ALA A 748 40.10 -35.28 50.73
C ALA A 748 39.95 -34.55 49.38
N GLU A 749 38.80 -33.92 49.12
CA GLU A 749 38.54 -33.15 47.89
C GLU A 749 39.45 -31.91 47.79
N ASP A 750 39.74 -31.22 48.90
CA ASP A 750 40.68 -30.09 48.95
C ASP A 750 42.13 -30.52 48.64
N GLN A 751 42.53 -31.74 49.04
CA GLN A 751 43.84 -32.30 48.66
C GLN A 751 43.90 -32.68 47.17
N GLU A 752 42.81 -33.21 46.61
CA GLU A 752 42.75 -33.53 45.17
C GLU A 752 42.67 -32.26 44.31
N ALA A 753 42.00 -31.21 44.78
CA ALA A 753 41.95 -29.90 44.13
C ALA A 753 43.33 -29.21 44.13
N ALA A 754 44.02 -29.17 45.27
CA ALA A 754 45.37 -28.61 45.37
C ALA A 754 46.39 -29.35 44.48
N ALA A 755 46.24 -30.67 44.33
CA ALA A 755 47.07 -31.47 43.43
C ALA A 755 46.81 -31.19 41.94
N LYS A 756 45.56 -30.88 41.56
CA LYS A 756 45.20 -30.51 40.17
C LYS A 756 45.66 -29.11 39.81
N GLN A 757 45.45 -28.13 40.70
CA GLN A 757 45.90 -26.75 40.50
C GLN A 757 47.41 -26.69 40.20
N ALA A 758 48.21 -27.42 40.99
CA ALA A 758 49.66 -27.50 40.83
C ALA A 758 50.12 -28.23 39.55
N ALA A 759 49.25 -29.02 38.90
CA ALA A 759 49.53 -29.66 37.62
C ALA A 759 49.20 -28.72 36.45
N GLU A 760 48.07 -28.01 36.51
CA GLU A 760 47.67 -27.03 35.48
C GLU A 760 48.65 -25.86 35.38
N ASP A 761 49.15 -25.34 36.52
CA ASP A 761 50.19 -24.31 36.55
C ASP A 761 51.52 -24.79 35.91
N GLN A 762 51.86 -26.07 36.03
CA GLN A 762 53.04 -26.64 35.35
C GLN A 762 52.81 -26.86 33.85
N GLU A 763 51.61 -27.25 33.43
CA GLU A 763 51.30 -27.44 32.01
C GLU A 763 51.20 -26.10 31.25
N ALA A 764 50.72 -25.03 31.92
CA ALA A 764 50.74 -23.66 31.40
C ALA A 764 52.19 -23.16 31.19
N ALA A 765 53.06 -23.34 32.19
CA ALA A 765 54.48 -22.98 32.10
C ALA A 765 55.22 -23.77 31.01
N ALA A 766 54.90 -25.06 30.83
CA ALA A 766 55.49 -25.89 29.79
C ALA A 766 55.13 -25.44 28.36
N LYS A 767 53.88 -24.99 28.13
CA LYS A 767 53.43 -24.55 26.80
C LYS A 767 54.07 -23.24 26.35
N GLN A 768 54.24 -22.26 27.26
CA GLN A 768 54.96 -21.01 26.94
C GLN A 768 56.46 -21.20 26.70
N ALA A 769 57.06 -22.31 27.15
CA ALA A 769 58.46 -22.65 26.85
C ALA A 769 58.64 -23.31 25.48
N ALA A 770 57.62 -23.98 24.94
CA ALA A 770 57.70 -24.74 23.69
C ALA A 770 57.60 -23.87 22.42
N GLU A 771 56.91 -22.73 22.50
CA GLU A 771 56.60 -21.87 21.33
C GLU A 771 57.75 -20.92 20.92
N ASN A 772 58.92 -21.04 21.56
CA ASN A 772 60.08 -20.15 21.36
C ASN A 772 61.36 -20.87 20.87
N GLN A 773 61.28 -22.12 20.40
CA GLN A 773 62.45 -22.91 19.97
C GLN A 773 62.27 -23.76 18.69
N ASP A 774 61.58 -23.29 17.64
CA ASP A 774 61.71 -23.94 16.32
C ASP A 774 61.51 -23.04 15.08
N VAL A 775 62.42 -22.08 14.85
CA VAL A 775 62.55 -21.36 13.57
C VAL A 775 64.04 -21.18 13.20
N ALA A 776 64.76 -22.29 12.93
CA ALA A 776 66.22 -22.23 12.74
C ALA A 776 66.86 -23.27 11.79
N ALA A 777 66.27 -23.63 10.63
CA ALA A 777 67.04 -24.31 9.55
C ALA A 777 66.43 -24.25 8.13
N LYS A 778 67.02 -23.40 7.26
CA LYS A 778 67.13 -23.49 5.76
C LYS A 778 65.82 -23.41 4.92
N GLU A 779 65.67 -22.53 3.93
CA GLU A 779 66.50 -22.21 2.72
C GLU A 779 66.51 -23.34 1.66
N THR A 780 66.40 -23.11 0.34
CA THR A 780 66.18 -21.90 -0.51
C THR A 780 65.52 -22.35 -1.85
N VAL A 781 65.10 -21.54 -2.84
CA VAL A 781 65.36 -20.12 -3.17
C VAL A 781 64.03 -19.31 -3.18
N THR A 782 63.64 -18.34 -4.03
CA THR A 782 64.08 -17.81 -5.36
C THR A 782 63.62 -16.34 -5.52
N GLU A 783 64.16 -15.62 -6.51
CA GLU A 783 63.72 -14.28 -6.97
C GLU A 783 62.33 -14.33 -7.66
N GLU A 784 61.58 -13.24 -7.87
CA GLU A 784 61.83 -11.77 -7.92
C GLU A 784 60.54 -11.05 -7.38
N THR A 785 60.35 -9.72 -7.18
CA THR A 785 61.07 -8.45 -7.50
C THR A 785 60.75 -7.36 -6.43
N GLN A 786 61.08 -6.09 -6.70
CA GLN A 786 60.74 -4.86 -5.94
C GLN A 786 60.58 -3.68 -6.97
N PRO A 787 60.20 -2.40 -6.64
CA PRO A 787 60.51 -1.65 -5.41
C PRO A 787 59.51 -0.56 -4.90
N THR A 788 59.84 0.03 -3.72
CA THR A 788 59.64 1.46 -3.29
C THR A 788 58.25 2.14 -3.24
N GLU A 789 57.91 3.02 -2.27
CA GLU A 789 58.56 3.37 -0.98
C GLU A 789 57.59 4.03 0.06
N LYS A 790 58.16 4.30 1.25
CA LYS A 790 57.68 4.96 2.49
C LYS A 790 57.00 6.34 2.25
N THR A 791 56.28 7.00 3.18
CA THR A 791 56.79 7.48 4.49
C THR A 791 55.71 8.14 5.40
N ALA A 792 55.76 7.81 6.70
CA ALA A 792 55.38 8.54 7.93
C ALA A 792 54.06 9.37 8.10
N GLU A 793 53.47 9.15 9.28
CA GLU A 793 52.55 10.02 10.05
C GLU A 793 53.31 11.18 10.74
N PRO A 794 52.65 12.23 11.30
CA PRO A 794 52.31 12.18 12.73
C PRO A 794 51.06 12.97 13.20
N ASP A 795 50.65 12.67 14.44
CA ASP A 795 49.74 13.39 15.37
C ASP A 795 49.64 14.94 15.25
N GLN A 796 48.42 15.48 15.47
CA GLN A 796 48.16 16.58 16.43
C GLN A 796 46.73 16.49 17.04
N LYS A 797 46.55 17.06 18.25
CA LYS A 797 45.28 17.06 19.03
C LYS A 797 44.43 18.34 18.84
N PRO A 798 43.12 18.34 19.18
CA PRO A 798 42.18 19.45 18.94
C PRO A 798 41.99 20.39 20.16
N THR A 799 41.52 21.63 19.90
CA THR A 799 41.17 22.64 20.92
C THR A 799 39.99 23.54 20.47
N GLU A 800 38.92 23.58 21.29
CA GLU A 800 37.88 24.62 21.51
C GLU A 800 37.05 25.22 20.32
N ILE A 801 35.69 25.24 20.25
CA ILE A 801 34.54 25.59 21.17
C ILE A 801 34.15 27.09 21.10
N PRO A 802 32.86 27.57 21.15
CA PRO A 802 31.50 26.96 20.99
C PRO A 802 30.49 27.72 20.07
N THR A 803 29.22 27.25 19.99
CA THR A 803 27.92 28.01 20.20
C THR A 803 26.79 27.79 19.14
N GLU A 804 25.65 27.24 19.61
CA GLU A 804 24.19 27.44 19.32
C GLU A 804 23.67 28.17 18.03
N ILE A 805 22.41 28.08 17.55
CA ILE A 805 21.09 27.66 18.11
C ILE A 805 20.24 26.86 17.03
N PRO A 806 18.88 26.70 16.98
CA PRO A 806 18.28 25.40 16.61
C PRO A 806 17.29 25.35 15.41
N THR A 807 16.64 24.19 15.26
CA THR A 807 15.51 23.82 14.41
C THR A 807 14.28 24.73 14.52
N GLU A 808 13.57 24.96 13.41
CA GLU A 808 12.10 25.07 13.41
C GLU A 808 11.47 24.74 12.04
N THR A 809 10.22 24.26 12.03
CA THR A 809 9.44 23.92 10.83
C THR A 809 7.98 24.36 10.98
N PRO A 810 7.40 25.15 10.06
CA PRO A 810 5.99 25.51 10.11
C PRO A 810 5.09 24.49 9.41
N GLN A 811 3.95 24.18 10.02
CA GLN A 811 2.76 23.64 9.36
C GLN A 811 1.81 24.80 9.02
N GLU A 812 1.10 24.72 7.90
CA GLU A 812 -0.12 25.51 7.68
C GLU A 812 -1.28 24.63 7.20
N THR A 813 -2.50 25.03 7.55
CA THR A 813 -3.76 24.35 7.26
C THR A 813 -4.67 25.23 6.40
N PRO A 814 -5.65 24.66 5.66
CA PRO A 814 -6.29 25.36 4.55
C PRO A 814 -7.33 26.40 4.98
N VAL A 815 -7.49 27.43 4.15
CA VAL A 815 -8.50 28.49 4.29
C VAL A 815 -9.68 28.26 3.33
N GLU A 816 -10.87 28.69 3.76
CA GLU A 816 -12.18 28.37 3.18
C GLU A 816 -12.62 29.34 2.05
N ALA A 817 -13.64 28.96 1.27
CA ALA A 817 -14.16 29.73 0.14
C ALA A 817 -15.39 30.59 0.52
N PRO A 818 -15.56 31.81 -0.05
CA PRO A 818 -16.71 32.67 0.24
C PRO A 818 -17.93 32.39 -0.65
N GLN A 819 -19.13 32.58 -0.10
CA GLN A 819 -20.37 32.82 -0.85
C GLN A 819 -21.09 34.07 -0.33
N GLU A 820 -21.84 34.73 -1.20
CA GLU A 820 -22.46 36.04 -0.97
C GLU A 820 -23.79 35.95 -0.21
N ALA A 821 -24.21 37.06 0.39
CA ALA A 821 -25.52 37.22 1.02
C ALA A 821 -26.15 38.59 0.69
N PRO A 822 -27.47 38.64 0.38
CA PRO A 822 -28.26 39.86 0.40
C PRO A 822 -29.11 40.00 1.68
N VAL A 823 -29.67 41.19 1.92
CA VAL A 823 -30.21 41.64 3.22
C VAL A 823 -31.68 42.07 3.11
N GLU A 824 -32.50 41.78 4.14
CA GLU A 824 -33.68 42.59 4.50
C GLU A 824 -34.11 42.36 5.98
N ALA A 825 -35.04 43.15 6.52
CA ALA A 825 -35.34 43.32 7.96
C ALA A 825 -36.80 43.82 8.18
N PRO A 826 -37.27 44.28 9.38
CA PRO A 826 -37.10 43.86 10.79
C PRO A 826 -38.50 43.64 11.50
N VAL A 827 -38.59 43.83 12.84
CA VAL A 827 -39.82 43.90 13.72
C VAL A 827 -40.36 42.50 14.14
N GLU A 828 -40.79 42.18 15.38
CA GLU A 828 -41.19 42.93 16.61
C GLU A 828 -40.72 42.24 17.94
N ALA A 829 -41.04 42.81 19.12
CA ALA A 829 -40.78 42.29 20.49
C ALA A 829 -41.84 42.89 21.49
N PRO A 830 -41.83 42.72 22.84
CA PRO A 830 -41.01 41.89 23.76
C PRO A 830 -41.79 41.16 24.91
N ALA A 831 -41.11 40.25 25.64
CA ALA A 831 -41.30 39.84 27.08
C ALA A 831 -40.38 38.61 27.35
N GLU A 832 -39.77 38.33 28.51
CA GLU A 832 -39.74 38.95 29.86
C GLU A 832 -38.29 38.83 30.45
N VAL A 833 -38.06 39.11 31.76
CA VAL A 833 -36.72 39.39 32.38
C VAL A 833 -36.67 38.99 33.88
N PRO A 834 -35.55 39.05 34.67
CA PRO A 834 -34.09 39.19 34.37
C PRO A 834 -33.08 38.37 35.28
N VAL A 835 -31.75 38.64 35.12
CA VAL A 835 -30.66 38.72 36.16
C VAL A 835 -29.91 37.47 36.70
N GLU A 836 -28.58 37.46 36.44
CA GLU A 836 -27.36 37.12 37.27
C GLU A 836 -27.24 35.80 38.10
N THR A 837 -26.06 35.24 38.42
CA THR A 837 -24.63 35.41 38.02
C THR A 837 -23.88 34.04 38.19
N PRO A 838 -22.70 33.81 37.57
CA PRO A 838 -21.89 32.60 37.78
C PRO A 838 -20.95 32.71 38.99
N GLN A 839 -20.50 31.57 39.54
CA GLN A 839 -19.54 31.51 40.65
C GLN A 839 -18.30 30.67 40.29
N GLU A 840 -17.12 31.09 40.76
CA GLU A 840 -15.80 30.59 40.32
C GLU A 840 -15.26 29.43 41.18
N LEU A 841 -14.33 28.65 40.61
CA LEU A 841 -13.43 27.75 41.32
C LEU A 841 -12.00 27.83 40.72
N PRO A 842 -10.98 28.33 41.46
CA PRO A 842 -9.61 28.49 40.96
C PRO A 842 -8.70 27.27 41.21
N THR A 843 -7.47 27.33 40.68
CA THR A 843 -6.53 26.20 40.53
C THR A 843 -5.24 26.30 41.37
N ASN A 844 -4.81 25.18 41.96
CA ASN A 844 -3.40 24.79 42.24
C ASN A 844 -2.54 25.73 43.15
N PRO A 845 -1.26 25.41 43.49
CA PRO A 845 -0.48 24.17 43.36
C PRO A 845 0.19 23.64 44.67
N VAL A 846 0.71 22.40 44.56
CA VAL A 846 1.95 21.81 45.12
C VAL A 846 2.91 22.71 45.94
N ASP A 847 3.34 22.25 47.13
CA ASP A 847 4.71 21.72 47.38
C ASP A 847 4.85 20.91 48.71
N THR A 848 6.07 20.46 49.03
CA THR A 848 6.40 19.28 49.85
C THR A 848 7.10 19.58 51.19
N ALA A 849 6.83 18.75 52.22
CA ALA A 849 7.67 18.55 53.42
C ALA A 849 7.25 17.30 54.21
N ALA A 850 8.11 16.81 55.11
CA ALA A 850 7.88 15.60 55.93
C ALA A 850 7.66 15.90 57.43
N ALA A 851 7.36 14.85 58.22
CA ALA A 851 7.12 14.89 59.67
C ALA A 851 8.38 15.27 60.50
N THR A 852 8.37 15.54 61.82
CA THR A 852 7.48 15.10 62.93
C THR A 852 7.61 16.11 64.12
N PRO A 853 7.47 15.75 65.42
CA PRO A 853 6.27 15.53 66.23
C PRO A 853 6.03 16.63 67.32
N ALA A 854 4.86 16.62 67.99
CA ALA A 854 4.71 17.02 69.41
C ALA A 854 3.34 16.62 70.02
N ASP A 855 3.31 16.58 71.35
CA ASP A 855 2.21 16.35 72.31
C ASP A 855 0.84 17.01 72.03
N ALA A 856 -0.28 16.70 72.69
CA ALA A 856 -0.82 15.58 73.51
C ALA A 856 -1.79 16.18 74.56
N LYS A 857 -2.85 15.45 74.93
CA LYS A 857 -3.50 15.60 76.25
C LYS A 857 -4.25 14.34 76.65
N GLN A 858 -4.37 14.14 77.96
CA GLN A 858 -4.82 12.90 78.59
C GLN A 858 -6.33 12.91 78.86
N GLU A 859 -6.91 11.72 78.95
CA GLU A 859 -8.05 11.45 79.83
C GLU A 859 -7.84 10.07 80.50
N GLU A 860 -8.46 9.86 81.67
CA GLU A 860 -8.05 8.79 82.62
C GLU A 860 -8.74 7.43 82.43
N LYS A 861 -8.21 6.43 83.14
CA LYS A 861 -8.67 5.03 83.16
C LYS A 861 -10.18 4.87 83.37
N ALA A 862 -10.76 3.92 82.64
CA ALA A 862 -11.80 3.03 83.15
C ALA A 862 -11.28 1.59 83.14
N GLU A 863 -11.27 0.91 84.29
CA GLU A 863 -10.83 -0.48 84.40
C GLU A 863 -11.99 -1.44 84.14
N GLU A 864 -12.25 -1.75 82.85
CA GLU A 864 -13.11 -2.88 82.50
C GLU A 864 -12.30 -4.18 82.52
N LYS A 865 -12.84 -5.20 83.18
CA LYS A 865 -12.09 -6.42 83.51
C LYS A 865 -11.83 -7.26 82.26
N ALA A 866 -10.56 -7.38 81.88
CA ALA A 866 -10.12 -8.41 80.95
C ALA A 866 -10.55 -9.80 81.47
N GLY A 867 -11.42 -10.48 80.71
CA GLY A 867 -11.51 -11.93 80.80
C GLY A 867 -10.17 -12.55 80.38
N PRO A 868 -9.87 -13.79 80.80
CA PRO A 868 -8.59 -14.44 80.47
C PRO A 868 -8.33 -14.39 78.96
N GLU A 869 -7.14 -13.92 78.57
CA GLU A 869 -6.75 -13.81 77.16
C GLU A 869 -6.87 -15.17 76.47
N LYS A 870 -7.79 -15.27 75.51
CA LYS A 870 -8.03 -16.51 74.78
C LYS A 870 -6.86 -16.80 73.86
N ILE A 871 -6.03 -17.78 74.22
CA ILE A 871 -4.94 -18.22 73.36
C ILE A 871 -5.50 -19.19 72.34
N PHE A 872 -5.37 -18.83 71.06
CA PHE A 872 -5.77 -19.69 69.95
C PHE A 872 -4.60 -20.54 69.47
N LEU A 873 -4.83 -21.83 69.26
CA LEU A 873 -3.84 -22.75 68.70
C LEU A 873 -4.46 -23.55 67.54
N PHE A 874 -3.71 -23.68 66.44
CA PHE A 874 -4.01 -24.61 65.37
C PHE A 874 -3.88 -26.05 65.86
N SER A 875 -4.88 -26.87 65.54
CA SER A 875 -4.87 -28.31 65.79
C SER A 875 -5.21 -29.06 64.51
N HIS A 876 -4.38 -30.03 64.12
CA HIS A 876 -4.68 -30.89 62.98
C HIS A 876 -5.93 -31.73 63.26
N GLN A 877 -7.01 -31.47 62.51
CA GLN A 877 -8.17 -32.34 62.48
C GLN A 877 -8.17 -33.07 61.13
N PRO A 878 -7.71 -34.34 61.06
CA PRO A 878 -7.76 -35.09 59.82
C PRO A 878 -9.21 -35.12 59.34
N TYR A 879 -9.44 -34.76 58.08
CA TYR A 879 -10.78 -34.55 57.52
C TYR A 879 -11.66 -35.80 57.65
N GLN A 880 -12.39 -35.89 58.78
CA GLN A 880 -13.46 -36.85 58.94
C GLN A 880 -14.55 -36.41 57.98
N ALA A 881 -14.78 -37.23 56.95
CA ALA A 881 -15.95 -37.06 56.08
C ALA A 881 -17.19 -37.10 56.97
N THR A 882 -17.80 -35.93 57.19
CA THR A 882 -18.89 -35.77 58.14
C THR A 882 -20.10 -36.58 57.67
N GLN A 883 -20.28 -37.77 58.27
CA GLN A 883 -21.54 -38.49 58.20
C GLN A 883 -22.57 -37.69 58.98
N ASN A 884 -23.09 -36.62 58.38
CA ASN A 884 -24.16 -35.79 58.91
C ASN A 884 -25.49 -36.55 58.82
N ARG A 885 -25.58 -37.67 59.56
CA ARG A 885 -26.81 -38.43 59.82
C ARG A 885 -27.66 -37.66 60.83
N GLY A 886 -28.20 -36.53 60.38
CA GLY A 886 -29.31 -35.87 61.04
C GLY A 886 -30.49 -36.86 61.22
N PRO A 887 -31.33 -36.72 62.26
CA PRO A 887 -32.30 -37.75 62.60
C PRO A 887 -33.38 -37.92 61.53
N ARG A 888 -33.69 -39.18 61.18
CA ARG A 888 -34.90 -39.51 60.41
C ARG A 888 -36.16 -39.23 61.25
N LYS A 889 -36.71 -38.02 61.14
CA LYS A 889 -38.14 -37.81 61.42
C LYS A 889 -38.96 -38.25 60.22
N SER A 890 -40.04 -38.96 60.50
CA SER A 890 -40.92 -39.56 59.51
C SER A 890 -41.96 -38.56 58.99
N PHE A 891 -42.33 -38.71 57.72
CA PHE A 891 -43.65 -38.31 57.25
C PHE A 891 -44.22 -39.40 56.35
N GLN A 892 -45.40 -39.92 56.69
CA GLN A 892 -46.17 -40.88 55.88
C GLN A 892 -47.47 -40.22 55.43
N GLY A 893 -47.83 -40.42 54.16
CA GLY A 893 -49.09 -39.94 53.57
C GLY A 893 -49.02 -40.02 52.04
N LYS A 894 -49.14 -41.21 51.42
CA LYS A 894 -50.38 -41.97 51.08
C LYS A 894 -51.23 -41.33 49.94
N PRO A 895 -51.93 -42.11 49.09
CA PRO A 895 -51.37 -43.15 48.23
C PRO A 895 -52.07 -43.36 46.85
N LYS A 896 -51.29 -43.68 45.78
CA LYS A 896 -51.75 -44.48 44.61
C LYS A 896 -52.80 -43.78 43.69
N PRO A 897 -53.21 -44.32 42.50
CA PRO A 897 -53.42 -45.72 42.09
C PRO A 897 -52.38 -46.36 41.13
N LYS A 898 -52.59 -47.65 40.85
CA LYS A 898 -51.97 -48.49 39.79
C LYS A 898 -53.10 -49.20 38.99
N THR A 899 -52.73 -49.95 37.94
CA THR A 899 -53.50 -50.98 37.17
C THR A 899 -54.66 -50.44 36.32
N THR A 900 -54.96 -50.92 35.10
CA THR A 900 -54.37 -51.98 34.21
C THR A 900 -54.73 -51.63 32.73
N GLY A 901 -54.30 -52.32 31.66
CA GLY A 901 -53.51 -53.55 31.45
C GLY A 901 -53.49 -53.92 29.95
N ALA A 902 -52.70 -54.93 29.54
CA ALA A 902 -52.67 -55.45 28.16
C ALA A 902 -53.60 -56.69 27.99
N PRO A 903 -53.90 -57.22 26.77
CA PRO A 903 -52.92 -58.06 26.04
C PRO A 903 -53.09 -58.26 24.48
N HIS A 904 -52.12 -58.99 23.91
CA HIS A 904 -52.23 -60.00 22.82
C HIS A 904 -52.46 -59.64 21.31
N ARG A 905 -51.37 -59.81 20.54
CA ARG A 905 -51.15 -60.88 19.52
C ARG A 905 -52.17 -61.04 18.34
N GLY A 906 -51.72 -60.71 17.12
CA GLY A 906 -52.36 -61.16 15.87
C GLY A 906 -51.56 -60.92 14.57
N LYS A 907 -51.39 -61.97 13.75
CA LYS A 907 -51.22 -61.90 12.28
C LYS A 907 -52.49 -62.55 11.68
N PRO A 908 -52.98 -62.08 10.52
CA PRO A 908 -52.84 -62.93 9.32
C PRO A 908 -52.53 -62.12 8.03
N GLN A 909 -52.74 -62.74 6.86
CA GLN A 909 -52.26 -62.31 5.54
C GLN A 909 -53.24 -61.42 4.75
N GLY A 910 -52.72 -60.68 3.77
CA GLY A 910 -53.50 -60.00 2.72
C GLY A 910 -52.62 -59.58 1.53
N LYS A 911 -52.62 -60.35 0.44
CA LYS A 911 -51.99 -60.07 -0.88
C LYS A 911 -53.10 -59.77 -1.92
N PRO A 912 -52.85 -59.29 -3.16
CA PRO A 912 -51.66 -59.38 -4.04
C PRO A 912 -50.93 -58.03 -4.24
N GLY A 913 -49.82 -57.86 -4.99
CA GLY A 913 -49.15 -58.67 -6.03
C GLY A 913 -49.31 -58.00 -7.41
N ALA A 914 -48.36 -57.95 -8.36
CA ALA A 914 -46.95 -58.39 -8.46
C ALA A 914 -46.22 -57.47 -9.51
N GLY A 915 -44.90 -57.53 -9.79
CA GLY A 915 -43.81 -58.38 -9.31
C GLY A 915 -42.42 -58.01 -9.89
N LYS A 916 -41.40 -58.82 -9.58
CA LYS A 916 -40.05 -58.90 -10.20
C LYS A 916 -39.71 -60.40 -10.36
N PRO A 917 -38.79 -60.84 -11.24
CA PRO A 917 -37.42 -61.12 -10.75
C PRO A 917 -36.26 -61.10 -11.80
N ASN A 918 -35.02 -61.17 -11.29
CA ASN A 918 -33.77 -61.65 -11.94
C ASN A 918 -33.22 -60.93 -13.21
N GLY A 919 -31.94 -61.11 -13.59
CA GLY A 919 -30.80 -61.61 -12.80
C GLY A 919 -29.73 -62.41 -13.56
N LYS A 920 -28.48 -61.90 -13.54
CA LYS A 920 -27.17 -62.57 -13.82
C LYS A 920 -26.71 -62.92 -15.26
N SER A 921 -25.64 -62.20 -15.66
CA SER A 921 -24.32 -62.65 -16.18
C SER A 921 -24.10 -63.28 -17.57
N HIS A 922 -22.83 -63.09 -18.02
CA HIS A 922 -22.10 -63.64 -19.18
C HIS A 922 -22.36 -63.03 -20.57
N GLY A 923 -21.28 -62.95 -21.37
CA GLY A 923 -21.32 -62.58 -22.80
C GLY A 923 -20.37 -61.45 -23.22
N LYS A 924 -19.07 -61.73 -23.39
CA LYS A 924 -18.30 -61.06 -24.46
C LYS A 924 -18.50 -61.86 -25.75
N PRO A 925 -18.47 -61.20 -26.91
CA PRO A 925 -17.41 -61.51 -27.87
C PRO A 925 -16.54 -60.28 -28.14
N GLY A 926 -15.38 -60.47 -28.77
CA GLY A 926 -14.48 -59.36 -29.09
C GLY A 926 -13.64 -59.61 -30.34
N MET A 927 -13.62 -58.61 -31.21
CA MET A 927 -12.69 -58.32 -32.31
C MET A 927 -12.99 -56.87 -32.74
N ALA A 928 -12.14 -56.12 -33.44
CA ALA A 928 -10.69 -56.07 -33.51
C ALA A 928 -10.38 -54.75 -34.24
N GLY A 929 -9.52 -53.89 -33.71
CA GLY A 929 -9.28 -52.57 -34.31
C GLY A 929 -8.17 -51.82 -33.61
N ARG A 930 -7.09 -51.50 -34.35
CA ARG A 930 -5.84 -50.97 -33.81
C ARG A 930 -5.42 -49.76 -34.65
N LYS A 931 -5.01 -48.66 -33.99
CA LYS A 931 -4.39 -47.46 -34.60
C LYS A 931 -5.34 -46.59 -35.47
N PRO A 932 -4.96 -45.34 -35.82
CA PRO A 932 -3.66 -44.68 -35.62
C PRO A 932 -3.66 -43.38 -34.81
N GLN A 933 -2.53 -43.10 -34.17
CA GLN A 933 -2.08 -41.73 -33.90
C GLN A 933 -1.85 -41.03 -35.25
N ARG A 934 -2.31 -39.77 -35.40
CA ARG A 934 -1.95 -38.96 -36.57
C ARG A 934 -0.45 -38.69 -36.55
N LYS A 935 0.28 -39.21 -37.54
CA LYS A 935 1.64 -38.74 -37.86
C LYS A 935 1.56 -37.31 -38.42
N ALA A 936 2.59 -36.51 -38.19
CA ALA A 936 2.80 -35.28 -38.96
C ALA A 936 3.02 -35.60 -40.45
N ALA A 937 2.62 -34.68 -41.32
CA ALA A 937 2.94 -34.75 -42.74
C ALA A 937 4.44 -34.42 -42.97
N PRO A 938 5.08 -34.96 -44.03
CA PRO A 938 6.43 -34.57 -44.40
C PRO A 938 6.47 -33.11 -44.89
N ILE A 939 7.60 -32.44 -44.67
CA ILE A 939 7.86 -31.08 -45.15
C ILE A 939 8.18 -31.12 -46.66
N ASP A 940 7.68 -30.12 -47.39
CA ASP A 940 7.94 -29.95 -48.82
C ASP A 940 9.44 -29.68 -49.11
N PRO A 941 10.13 -30.53 -49.91
CA PRO A 941 11.53 -30.35 -50.28
C PRO A 941 11.87 -29.06 -51.04
N HIS A 942 10.88 -28.33 -51.57
CA HIS A 942 11.08 -27.10 -52.34
C HIS A 942 10.59 -25.83 -51.62
N SER A 943 10.25 -25.92 -50.32
CA SER A 943 10.00 -24.73 -49.50
C SER A 943 11.30 -23.95 -49.19
N PRO A 944 11.35 -22.62 -49.40
CA PRO A 944 12.55 -21.81 -49.15
C PRO A 944 13.00 -21.79 -47.68
N PHE A 945 12.15 -22.22 -46.75
CA PHE A 945 12.47 -22.29 -45.33
C PHE A 945 13.29 -23.54 -44.93
N ALA A 946 13.48 -24.52 -45.82
CA ALA A 946 14.24 -25.74 -45.52
C ALA A 946 15.72 -25.44 -45.15
N ALA A 947 16.32 -24.42 -45.75
CA ALA A 947 17.71 -24.02 -45.47
C ALA A 947 17.93 -23.53 -44.02
N LEU A 948 16.92 -22.88 -43.42
CA LEU A 948 16.99 -22.37 -42.04
C LEU A 948 16.91 -23.48 -40.98
N ALA A 949 16.33 -24.64 -41.31
CA ALA A 949 16.29 -25.78 -40.40
C ALA A 949 17.69 -26.39 -40.19
N GLY A 950 18.41 -26.68 -41.27
CA GLY A 950 19.75 -27.29 -41.20
C GLY A 950 20.79 -26.42 -40.48
N LEU A 951 20.70 -25.10 -40.67
CA LEU A 951 21.56 -24.13 -39.98
C LEU A 951 21.35 -24.11 -38.46
N LYS A 952 20.13 -24.40 -38.00
CA LYS A 952 19.75 -24.40 -36.57
C LYS A 952 20.29 -25.60 -35.80
N ASP A 953 20.48 -26.75 -36.46
CA ASP A 953 21.07 -27.94 -35.83
C ASP A 953 22.60 -27.92 -35.88
N GLN A 954 23.22 -27.37 -36.93
CA GLN A 954 24.68 -27.16 -36.97
C GLN A 954 25.17 -26.24 -35.84
N LEU A 955 24.37 -25.22 -35.47
CA LEU A 955 24.64 -24.34 -34.33
C LEU A 955 24.48 -25.00 -32.95
N LYS A 956 23.77 -26.14 -32.84
CA LYS A 956 23.67 -26.90 -31.58
C LYS A 956 24.84 -27.84 -31.33
N THR A 957 25.62 -28.18 -32.36
CA THR A 957 26.86 -28.97 -32.23
C THR A 957 28.12 -28.13 -31.99
N LYS A 958 27.95 -26.83 -31.65
CA LYS A 958 29.04 -25.91 -31.25
C LYS A 958 28.63 -25.01 -30.08
N LYS A 959 28.19 -25.62 -28.98
CA LYS A 959 28.24 -25.09 -27.61
C LYS A 959 28.41 -26.24 -26.63
#